data_AF-A0A1Y1WLM8-F1
#
_entry.id   AF-A0A1Y1WLM8-F1
#
_cell.length_a   1.000
_cell.length_b   1.000
_cell.length_c   1.000
_cell.angle_alpha   90.00
_cell.angle_beta   90.00
_cell.angle_gamma   90.00
#
_symmetry.space_group_name_H-M   'P 1'
#
loop_
_entity.id
_entity.type
_entity.pdbx_description
1 polymer ?
#
loop_
_entity_poly.entity_id
_entity_poly.type
_entity_poly.pdbx_seq_one_letter_code
_entity_poly.pdbx_strand_id
1 'polypeptide(L)'
;MQRINISLCGKCCIPRIPSEALCQADTMQIYNQQLQILRAIYMCAHLAVDVGQFSHLHCKYCAFQPPKNQLLLNTLSSISCRMDLFPCMIALASGGVSTNIPIPGDNFSIAKRLATSFLDGSPPAVSTEIELIALFLEYCSPRNPDVAVAVFLHIHQGFCADENIHVVVQRLNLSAEQAGTVLKGYYSVWNILEVRQLVPEVPAPAIFSDSNTRLAAMFGSIGGANSYLDEAAWLLDVYGPLLSDFVAHMSGFLKRVSSDPMFAKAYSCPLDIAGWLASPDTVPGARYLLTAPVISPMLGLIQAMHVVVLYKTLNMSPGDLVSRFNVAIGHSQGLTMAAAFASVTDEASFYAVTERMLSISLAIAVIGQLNFSPDASYGDKSECSLPTGNLSVPMISIRGLTKDMLEPFVAAFNANCMVEDSKHTALPTEDQSRVQFSLRKPAAIVLPLNMTLPTHCAIMADVVPKVYEVVTAKGWVLNADTLRIRVNAGMDGHDLRDEVDLTKYLIGSVFLYHVNWPAAVNSTDATHIVDFSPGRFSAFGKYTRDILDGYGKTVISTSALISDTQSRMGSKADLFKQNISDVFSAPNWQSAFGPRLVQTAHEGQLHIRTRMSLTLGLPPVMVAGMIPTMSNEHFVAAISNAGYHVELAGSGIYTEAGFRKRVENLVNLLEPGSGFAVNTVYMNKKQWTFQYPSILRMRREGVPITGLCIGASVPSVDVANGIIAELRDAGIRHVAFKPRSVATILQTLAIARANPDFPVIIPVDWRSW
;
A
#
# COMPACT_ATOMS: atom_id res chain seq x y z
N MET A 1 -8.92 -13.20 -6.80
CA MET A 1 -9.06 -13.88 -5.50
C MET A 1 -9.40 -12.84 -4.46
N GLN A 2 -10.67 -12.70 -4.10
CA GLN A 2 -11.09 -11.77 -3.06
C GLN A 2 -10.56 -12.28 -1.72
N ARG A 3 -9.74 -11.46 -1.03
CA ARG A 3 -9.33 -11.74 0.35
C ARG A 3 -10.41 -11.20 1.25
N ILE A 4 -11.11 -12.10 1.95
CA ILE A 4 -12.12 -11.76 2.92
C ILE A 4 -11.62 -12.32 4.25
N ASN A 5 -11.30 -11.45 5.20
CA ASN A 5 -11.12 -11.86 6.59
C ASN A 5 -12.52 -12.09 7.15
N ILE A 6 -12.94 -13.35 7.23
CA ILE A 6 -14.21 -13.71 7.87
C ILE A 6 -13.88 -14.22 9.28
N SER A 7 -14.36 -13.52 10.30
CA SER A 7 -14.46 -14.07 11.65
C SER A 7 -15.59 -15.09 11.64
N LEU A 8 -15.25 -16.38 11.67
CA LEU A 8 -16.22 -17.47 11.70
C LEU A 8 -16.16 -18.09 13.08
N CYS A 9 -17.17 -17.77 13.88
CA CYS A 9 -17.38 -18.39 15.17
C CYS A 9 -17.91 -19.81 14.97
N GLY A 10 -17.18 -20.77 15.55
CA GLY A 10 -17.61 -22.14 15.74
C GLY A 10 -18.59 -22.25 16.91
N LYS A 11 -19.82 -22.70 16.62
CA LYS A 11 -20.97 -22.91 17.52
C LYS A 11 -21.82 -21.66 17.83
N CYS A 12 -22.86 -21.48 17.03
CA CYS A 12 -24.09 -20.81 17.45
C CYS A 12 -25.29 -21.70 17.09
N CYS A 13 -25.85 -22.40 18.08
CA CYS A 13 -27.21 -22.92 17.99
C CYS A 13 -28.16 -21.74 18.18
N ILE A 14 -28.72 -21.21 17.10
CA ILE A 14 -29.81 -20.23 17.15
C ILE A 14 -31.13 -21.01 17.35
N PRO A 15 -31.96 -20.72 18.37
CA PRO A 15 -33.31 -21.24 18.40
C PRO A 15 -34.14 -20.58 17.29
N ARG A 16 -34.80 -21.41 16.47
CA ARG A 16 -35.69 -20.98 15.37
C ARG A 16 -36.73 -19.97 15.87
N ILE A 17 -36.76 -18.78 15.29
CA ILE A 17 -37.93 -17.90 15.28
C ILE A 17 -38.77 -18.28 14.06
N PRO A 18 -40.11 -18.44 14.17
CA PRO A 18 -40.93 -18.95 13.08
C PRO A 18 -41.00 -17.95 11.92
N SER A 19 -40.75 -18.45 10.72
CA SER A 19 -41.00 -17.77 9.46
C SER A 19 -42.49 -17.81 9.15
N GLU A 20 -43.19 -16.69 9.27
CA GLU A 20 -44.46 -16.47 8.57
C GLU A 20 -44.75 -14.97 8.45
N ALA A 21 -45.22 -14.57 7.26
CA ALA A 21 -45.69 -13.25 6.84
C ALA A 21 -44.64 -12.17 6.49
N LEU A 22 -44.22 -12.14 5.22
CA LEU A 22 -44.62 -11.06 4.30
C LEU A 22 -44.34 -11.47 2.85
N CYS A 23 -45.43 -11.58 2.11
CA CYS A 23 -45.50 -12.05 0.74
C CYS A 23 -45.18 -10.93 -0.26
N GLN A 24 -44.77 -11.38 -1.45
CA GLN A 24 -44.60 -10.68 -2.71
C GLN A 24 -45.56 -9.48 -2.96
N ALA A 25 -45.00 -8.32 -3.33
CA ALA A 25 -45.48 -7.45 -4.42
C ALA A 25 -44.49 -6.29 -4.68
N ASP A 26 -44.43 -5.85 -5.94
CA ASP A 26 -43.93 -4.57 -6.45
C ASP A 26 -42.42 -4.33 -6.62
N THR A 27 -41.82 -5.06 -7.57
CA THR A 27 -40.51 -4.72 -8.17
C THR A 27 -40.60 -4.15 -9.60
N MET A 28 -41.81 -3.86 -10.10
CA MET A 28 -42.01 -3.43 -11.50
C MET A 28 -42.55 -2.00 -11.68
N GLN A 29 -42.71 -1.22 -10.60
CA GLN A 29 -43.20 0.17 -10.67
C GLN A 29 -42.12 1.23 -10.40
N ILE A 30 -41.02 0.86 -9.74
CA ILE A 30 -39.89 1.77 -9.43
C ILE A 30 -38.97 1.97 -10.65
N TYR A 31 -38.92 1.00 -11.58
CA TYR A 31 -38.05 1.07 -12.76
C TYR A 31 -38.57 2.03 -13.85
N ASN A 32 -39.88 2.29 -13.91
CA ASN A 32 -40.48 3.19 -14.91
C ASN A 32 -40.47 4.67 -14.48
N GLN A 33 -40.23 4.98 -13.20
CA GLN A 33 -40.17 6.37 -12.71
C GLN A 33 -38.76 6.97 -12.80
N GLN A 34 -37.70 6.15 -12.79
CA GLN A 34 -36.32 6.62 -12.97
C GLN A 34 -35.95 6.89 -14.45
N LEU A 35 -36.67 6.29 -15.41
CA LEU A 35 -36.44 6.49 -16.85
C LEU A 35 -37.07 7.77 -17.43
N GLN A 36 -38.00 8.42 -16.72
CA GLN A 36 -38.54 9.72 -17.12
C GLN A 36 -37.70 10.91 -16.61
N ILE A 37 -36.99 10.76 -15.48
CA ILE A 37 -36.11 11.80 -14.93
C ILE A 37 -34.82 11.95 -15.75
N LEU A 38 -34.32 10.84 -16.33
CA LEU A 38 -33.14 10.84 -17.22
C LEU A 38 -33.41 11.42 -18.62
N ARG A 39 -34.68 11.58 -19.04
CA ARG A 39 -35.04 12.28 -20.29
C ARG A 39 -35.23 13.79 -20.12
N ALA A 40 -35.47 14.28 -18.90
CA ALA A 40 -35.56 15.72 -18.62
C ALA A 40 -34.18 16.37 -18.42
N ILE A 41 -33.18 15.61 -17.97
CA ILE A 41 -31.80 16.11 -17.74
C ILE A 41 -31.01 16.25 -19.05
N TYR A 42 -31.44 15.57 -20.13
CA TYR A 42 -30.76 15.61 -21.43
C TYR A 42 -31.26 16.74 -22.38
N MET A 43 -32.21 17.58 -21.95
CA MET A 43 -32.77 18.67 -22.78
C MET A 43 -32.37 20.09 -22.34
N CYS A 44 -31.52 20.26 -21.32
CA CYS A 44 -31.07 21.59 -20.85
C CYS A 44 -29.58 21.89 -21.07
N ALA A 45 -28.89 21.14 -21.94
CA ALA A 45 -27.47 21.36 -22.24
C ALA A 45 -27.21 21.64 -23.73
N HIS A 46 -27.91 22.61 -24.31
CA HIS A 46 -27.52 23.28 -25.55
C HIS A 46 -28.03 24.73 -25.53
N LEU A 47 -27.20 25.67 -26.00
CA LEU A 47 -27.22 27.15 -25.86
C LEU A 47 -26.42 27.60 -24.61
N ALA A 48 -25.32 28.34 -24.68
CA ALA A 48 -24.70 29.09 -25.77
C ALA A 48 -23.19 29.27 -25.49
N VAL A 49 -22.41 29.15 -26.56
CA VAL A 49 -21.07 29.76 -26.71
C VAL A 49 -21.32 31.05 -27.49
N ASP A 50 -20.86 32.21 -27.01
CA ASP A 50 -19.74 32.97 -27.60
C ASP A 50 -19.65 34.46 -27.16
N VAL A 51 -18.42 34.99 -27.25
CA VAL A 51 -17.99 36.42 -27.32
C VAL A 51 -17.77 37.25 -26.03
N GLY A 52 -16.50 37.37 -25.62
CA GLY A 52 -15.70 38.61 -25.82
C GLY A 52 -15.69 39.77 -24.79
N GLN A 53 -14.46 40.06 -24.33
CA GLN A 53 -13.84 41.38 -24.04
C GLN A 53 -13.93 42.08 -22.65
N PHE A 54 -12.72 42.21 -22.09
CA PHE A 54 -12.06 43.38 -21.46
C PHE A 54 -12.73 44.22 -20.34
N SER A 55 -12.04 44.18 -19.19
CA SER A 55 -11.48 45.31 -18.41
C SER A 55 -12.27 45.98 -17.27
N HIS A 56 -11.46 46.29 -16.25
CA HIS A 56 -11.57 47.31 -15.19
C HIS A 56 -12.22 46.98 -13.82
N LEU A 57 -11.30 46.74 -12.87
CA LEU A 57 -11.11 47.47 -11.60
C LEU A 57 -12.28 47.57 -10.59
N HIS A 58 -12.16 46.87 -9.46
CA HIS A 58 -11.84 47.53 -8.17
C HIS A 58 -11.49 46.51 -7.07
N CYS A 59 -10.23 46.57 -6.65
CA CYS A 59 -9.67 45.90 -5.48
C CYS A 59 -9.78 46.84 -4.28
N LYS A 60 -10.40 46.41 -3.17
CA LYS A 60 -10.17 46.97 -1.83
C LYS A 60 -10.30 45.85 -0.79
N TYR A 61 -9.32 45.84 0.13
CA TYR A 61 -9.14 44.97 1.31
C TYR A 61 -8.31 43.69 1.13
N CYS A 62 -6.99 43.86 1.08
CA CYS A 62 -6.04 43.02 1.82
C CYS A 62 -4.94 43.93 2.36
N ALA A 63 -4.94 44.16 3.67
CA ALA A 63 -3.79 44.72 4.38
C ALA A 63 -2.71 43.63 4.43
N PHE A 64 -1.72 43.73 3.54
CA PHE A 64 -0.55 42.87 3.51
C PHE A 64 0.34 43.18 4.74
N GLN A 65 0.38 42.25 5.70
CA GLN A 65 1.55 42.08 6.55
C GLN A 65 2.68 41.45 5.69
N PRO A 66 3.94 41.85 5.85
CA PRO A 66 5.04 41.25 5.10
C PRO A 66 5.21 39.76 5.48
N PRO A 67 5.64 38.89 4.55
CA PRO A 67 5.86 37.48 4.83
C PRO A 67 6.97 37.28 5.88
N LYS A 68 6.75 36.37 6.83
CA LYS A 68 7.69 36.04 7.93
C LYS A 68 9.07 35.57 7.46
N ASN A 69 9.21 35.14 6.20
CA ASN A 69 10.51 34.93 5.55
C ASN A 69 11.43 36.15 5.62
N GLN A 70 10.86 37.36 5.61
CA GLN A 70 11.65 38.58 5.74
C GLN A 70 12.10 38.82 7.18
N LEU A 71 11.43 38.25 8.19
CA LEU A 71 11.89 38.31 9.59
C LEU A 71 12.98 37.27 9.85
N LEU A 72 12.91 36.08 9.25
CA LEU A 72 13.99 35.09 9.31
C LEU A 72 15.21 35.60 8.53
N LEU A 73 15.03 36.17 7.33
CA LEU A 73 16.06 36.89 6.60
C LEU A 73 16.54 38.16 7.30
N ASN A 74 15.71 38.87 8.08
CA ASN A 74 16.13 40.05 8.85
C ASN A 74 16.81 39.70 10.18
N THR A 75 16.51 38.53 10.75
CA THR A 75 17.24 37.99 11.89
C THR A 75 18.57 37.43 11.39
N LEU A 76 18.57 36.71 10.26
CA LEU A 76 19.76 36.32 9.51
C LEU A 76 20.55 37.52 8.99
N SER A 77 19.92 38.66 8.65
CA SER A 77 20.61 39.90 8.26
C SER A 77 21.08 40.70 9.47
N SER A 78 20.40 40.68 10.62
CA SER A 78 20.91 41.29 11.85
C SER A 78 22.05 40.47 12.47
N ILE A 79 22.05 39.15 12.25
CA ILE A 79 23.16 38.25 12.54
C ILE A 79 24.27 38.43 11.49
N SER A 80 23.93 38.50 10.20
CA SER A 80 24.88 38.69 9.10
C SER A 80 25.51 40.09 9.05
N CYS A 81 24.82 41.13 9.51
CA CYS A 81 25.32 42.51 9.56
C CYS A 81 26.17 42.78 10.81
N ARG A 82 26.39 41.74 11.64
CA ARG A 82 27.51 41.65 12.62
C ARG A 82 28.56 40.59 12.23
N MET A 83 28.48 39.98 11.04
CA MET A 83 29.36 38.90 10.57
C MET A 83 30.37 39.35 9.50
N ASP A 84 31.04 40.49 9.70
CA ASP A 84 32.33 40.76 9.04
C ASP A 84 33.49 40.08 9.80
N LEU A 85 33.31 38.80 10.13
CA LEU A 85 34.34 37.91 10.68
C LEU A 85 34.24 36.58 9.94
N PHE A 86 35.31 36.20 9.23
CA PHE A 86 35.44 34.93 8.50
C PHE A 86 34.85 33.75 9.29
N PRO A 87 33.86 33.00 8.76
CA PRO A 87 33.33 31.83 9.46
C PRO A 87 34.45 30.82 9.67
N CYS A 88 34.64 30.40 10.91
CA CYS A 88 35.66 29.41 11.25
C CYS A 88 35.08 28.01 11.02
N MET A 89 35.86 27.15 10.36
CA MET A 89 35.42 25.79 9.99
C MET A 89 35.87 24.76 11.03
N ILE A 90 34.95 23.91 11.48
CA ILE A 90 35.30 22.68 12.20
C ILE A 90 35.37 21.52 11.20
N ALA A 91 36.42 20.71 11.27
CA ALA A 91 36.58 19.53 10.43
C ALA A 91 36.19 18.28 11.22
N LEU A 92 35.37 17.42 10.62
CA LEU A 92 35.03 16.10 11.15
C LEU A 92 35.45 15.03 10.15
N ALA A 93 35.93 13.89 10.65
CA ALA A 93 36.24 12.74 9.81
C ALA A 93 35.95 11.42 10.54
N SER A 94 35.20 10.52 9.90
CA SER A 94 34.95 9.16 10.38
C SER A 94 34.63 8.24 9.21
N GLY A 95 35.05 6.97 9.26
CA GLY A 95 34.71 5.96 8.23
C GLY A 95 35.21 6.27 6.82
N GLY A 96 36.22 7.14 6.66
CA GLY A 96 36.70 7.60 5.35
C GLY A 96 35.92 8.78 4.75
N VAL A 97 34.88 9.27 5.45
CA VAL A 97 34.15 10.49 5.11
C VAL A 97 34.71 11.66 5.90
N SER A 98 34.82 12.83 5.27
CA SER A 98 35.17 14.09 5.95
C SER A 98 34.23 15.22 5.53
N THR A 99 34.00 16.15 6.45
CA THR A 99 33.16 17.33 6.24
C THR A 99 33.71 18.53 6.99
N ASN A 100 33.40 19.73 6.51
CA ASN A 100 33.73 20.99 7.16
C ASN A 100 32.46 21.77 7.45
N ILE A 101 32.20 22.03 8.73
CA ILE A 101 30.99 22.74 9.17
C ILE A 101 31.37 24.19 9.53
N PRO A 102 30.74 25.20 8.91
CA PRO A 102 30.95 26.59 9.28
C PRO A 102 30.29 26.89 10.63
N ILE A 103 31.05 27.51 11.54
CA ILE A 103 30.57 27.91 12.87
C ILE A 103 30.78 29.42 13.07
N PRO A 104 29.79 30.16 13.61
CA PRO A 104 29.97 31.56 13.99
C PRO A 104 31.16 31.76 14.94
N GLY A 105 31.94 32.82 14.74
CA GLY A 105 33.20 33.07 15.47
C GLY A 105 33.06 32.98 17.00
N ASP A 106 31.97 33.52 17.56
CA ASP A 106 31.70 33.51 18.99
C ASP A 106 31.56 32.09 19.58
N ASN A 107 31.11 31.13 18.76
CA ASN A 107 30.90 29.73 19.15
C ASN A 107 32.04 28.79 18.71
N PHE A 108 33.00 29.28 17.92
CA PHE A 108 34.03 28.44 17.30
C PHE A 108 34.91 27.70 18.32
N SER A 109 35.32 28.39 19.38
CA SER A 109 36.19 27.78 20.42
C SER A 109 35.49 26.61 21.14
N ILE A 110 34.17 26.73 21.35
CA ILE A 110 33.35 25.69 21.97
C ILE A 110 33.11 24.56 20.98
N ALA A 111 32.71 24.88 19.75
CA ALA A 111 32.47 23.91 18.70
C ALA A 111 33.71 23.07 18.38
N LYS A 112 34.90 23.67 18.36
CA LYS A 112 36.17 22.96 18.18
C LYS A 112 36.42 21.94 19.30
N ARG A 113 36.17 22.31 20.57
CA ARG A 113 36.30 21.37 21.70
C ARG A 113 35.30 20.21 21.60
N LEU A 114 34.06 20.50 21.21
CA LEU A 114 33.02 19.48 21.01
C LEU A 114 33.38 18.54 19.86
N ALA A 115 33.88 19.07 18.74
CA ALA A 115 34.33 18.29 17.59
C ALA A 115 35.49 17.35 17.98
N THR A 116 36.51 17.85 18.68
CA THR A 116 37.61 17.02 19.18
C THR A 116 37.10 15.93 20.12
N SER A 117 36.28 16.28 21.12
CA SER A 117 35.75 15.28 22.07
C SER A 117 34.83 14.24 21.39
N PHE A 118 34.09 14.63 20.36
CA PHE A 118 33.27 13.72 19.58
C PHE A 118 34.14 12.70 18.83
N LEU A 119 35.20 13.16 18.17
CA LEU A 119 36.14 12.31 17.42
C LEU A 119 36.98 11.41 18.35
N ASP A 120 37.43 11.93 19.49
CA ASP A 120 38.14 11.16 20.52
C ASP A 120 37.25 10.03 21.09
N GLY A 121 35.93 10.26 21.11
CA GLY A 121 34.92 9.27 21.47
C GLY A 121 34.75 8.13 20.45
N SER A 122 35.51 8.13 19.34
CA SER A 122 35.46 7.12 18.28
C SER A 122 34.03 6.93 17.73
N PRO A 123 33.46 7.95 17.07
CA PRO A 123 32.09 7.86 16.56
C PRO A 123 31.97 6.74 15.53
N PRO A 124 30.76 6.20 15.30
CA PRO A 124 30.54 5.15 14.31
C PRO A 124 31.16 5.48 12.96
N ALA A 125 31.69 4.46 12.28
CA ALA A 125 32.14 4.60 10.90
C ALA A 125 30.91 4.78 10.00
N VAL A 126 30.84 5.93 9.32
CA VAL A 126 29.72 6.30 8.43
C VAL A 126 30.16 6.31 6.98
N SER A 127 29.18 6.23 6.07
CA SER A 127 29.43 6.17 4.62
C SER A 127 29.08 7.46 3.88
N THR A 128 28.32 8.36 4.51
CA THR A 128 27.90 9.63 3.90
C THR A 128 28.15 10.83 4.81
N GLU A 129 28.28 11.99 4.19
CA GLU A 129 28.54 13.26 4.89
C GLU A 129 27.39 13.63 5.84
N ILE A 130 26.16 13.47 5.38
CA ILE A 130 24.95 13.81 6.13
C ILE A 130 24.80 12.96 7.40
N GLU A 131 25.21 11.68 7.38
CA GLU A 131 25.26 10.83 8.57
C GLU A 131 26.24 11.38 9.61
N LEU A 132 27.44 11.79 9.18
CA LEU A 132 28.46 12.33 10.08
C LEU A 132 27.99 13.62 10.76
N ILE A 133 27.40 14.52 9.97
CA ILE A 133 26.85 15.79 10.47
C ILE A 133 25.69 15.53 11.43
N ALA A 134 24.78 14.59 11.11
CA ALA A 134 23.65 14.24 11.95
C ALA A 134 24.08 13.64 13.31
N LEU A 135 25.06 12.74 13.32
CA LEU A 135 25.64 12.19 14.56
C LEU A 135 26.28 13.29 15.42
N PHE A 136 26.99 14.22 14.78
CA PHE A 136 27.58 15.34 15.49
C PHE A 136 26.53 16.33 16.02
N LEU A 137 25.44 16.55 15.27
CA LEU A 137 24.30 17.36 15.70
C LEU A 137 23.63 16.74 16.94
N GLU A 138 23.35 15.44 16.92
CA GLU A 138 22.83 14.69 18.07
C GLU A 138 23.75 14.83 19.28
N TYR A 139 25.07 14.73 19.08
CA TYR A 139 26.06 14.91 20.14
C TYR A 139 26.05 16.35 20.71
N CYS A 140 25.89 17.36 19.85
CA CYS A 140 25.88 18.77 20.26
C CYS A 140 24.59 19.18 20.96
N SER A 141 23.43 18.65 20.55
CA SER A 141 22.10 19.07 21.03
C SER A 141 22.00 19.17 22.56
N PRO A 142 22.37 18.15 23.36
CA PRO A 142 22.32 18.25 24.82
C PRO A 142 23.48 19.02 25.47
N ARG A 143 24.53 19.37 24.71
CA ARG A 143 25.79 19.94 25.24
C ARG A 143 25.92 21.44 25.03
N ASN A 144 25.50 21.94 23.88
CA ASN A 144 25.52 23.37 23.59
C ASN A 144 24.46 23.72 22.53
N PRO A 145 23.40 24.48 22.88
CA PRO A 145 22.30 24.76 21.97
C PRO A 145 22.71 25.66 20.80
N ASP A 146 23.67 26.57 20.99
CA ASP A 146 24.11 27.49 19.94
C ASP A 146 24.93 26.79 18.85
N VAL A 147 25.81 25.87 19.26
CA VAL A 147 26.54 25.01 18.33
C VAL A 147 25.59 24.04 17.64
N ALA A 148 24.64 23.43 18.36
CA ALA A 148 23.65 22.54 17.75
C ALA A 148 22.81 23.26 16.69
N VAL A 149 22.33 24.49 16.96
CA VAL A 149 21.60 25.29 15.97
C VAL A 149 22.48 25.63 14.77
N ALA A 150 23.76 25.96 14.97
CA ALA A 150 24.68 26.23 13.84
C ALA A 150 24.89 24.99 12.96
N VAL A 151 25.09 23.81 13.56
CA VAL A 151 25.21 22.54 12.83
C VAL A 151 23.90 22.18 12.12
N PHE A 152 22.75 22.43 12.75
CA PHE A 152 21.44 22.26 12.15
C PHE A 152 21.22 23.15 10.92
N LEU A 153 21.59 24.43 11.00
CA LEU A 153 21.49 25.34 9.87
C LEU A 153 22.38 24.87 8.71
N HIS A 154 23.56 24.31 9.00
CA HIS A 154 24.42 23.74 7.98
C HIS A 154 23.79 22.52 7.28
N ILE A 155 23.24 21.55 8.02
CA ILE A 155 22.55 20.40 7.39
C ILE A 155 21.30 20.85 6.63
N HIS A 156 20.53 21.80 7.17
CA HIS A 156 19.31 22.28 6.54
C HIS A 156 19.60 23.04 5.24
N GLN A 157 20.55 23.99 5.25
CA GLN A 157 20.93 24.75 4.06
C GLN A 157 21.69 23.91 3.03
N GLY A 158 22.50 22.94 3.47
CA GLY A 158 23.31 22.11 2.59
C GLY A 158 22.50 21.01 1.88
N PHE A 159 21.51 20.43 2.56
CA PHE A 159 20.79 19.25 2.05
C PHE A 159 19.29 19.45 1.87
N CYS A 160 18.66 20.34 2.64
CA CYS A 160 17.20 20.47 2.76
C CYS A 160 16.68 21.86 2.34
N ALA A 161 17.44 22.62 1.55
CA ALA A 161 17.09 23.99 1.18
C ALA A 161 15.77 24.08 0.40
N ASP A 162 15.47 23.05 -0.38
CA ASP A 162 14.36 22.94 -1.32
C ASP A 162 13.46 21.71 -1.05
N GLU A 163 13.86 20.83 -0.13
CA GLU A 163 13.18 19.55 0.12
C GLU A 163 13.18 19.18 1.61
N ASN A 164 12.19 18.38 2.01
CA ASN A 164 12.11 17.87 3.38
C ASN A 164 13.16 16.75 3.61
N ILE A 165 13.70 16.67 4.84
CA ILE A 165 14.69 15.66 5.22
C ILE A 165 14.26 14.21 4.89
N HIS A 166 12.96 13.88 4.96
CA HIS A 166 12.43 12.57 4.57
C HIS A 166 12.61 12.27 3.08
N VAL A 167 12.49 13.29 2.23
CA VAL A 167 12.74 13.18 0.78
C VAL A 167 14.25 13.06 0.53
N VAL A 168 15.05 13.84 1.26
CA VAL A 168 16.53 13.85 1.14
C VAL A 168 17.12 12.47 1.44
N VAL A 169 16.76 11.84 2.56
CA VAL A 169 17.31 10.51 2.91
C VAL A 169 16.93 9.44 1.90
N GLN A 170 15.75 9.54 1.28
CA GLN A 170 15.34 8.64 0.20
C GLN A 170 16.09 8.94 -1.11
N ARG A 171 16.27 10.21 -1.48
CA ARG A 171 17.01 10.64 -2.68
C ARG A 171 18.48 10.22 -2.64
N LEU A 172 19.08 10.23 -1.45
CA LEU A 172 20.44 9.76 -1.21
C LEU A 172 20.57 8.23 -1.17
N ASN A 173 19.46 7.48 -1.36
CA ASN A 173 19.42 6.01 -1.30
C ASN A 173 20.01 5.43 0.00
N LEU A 174 19.78 6.11 1.12
CA LEU A 174 20.25 5.64 2.43
C LEU A 174 19.49 4.36 2.83
N SER A 175 20.17 3.46 3.53
CA SER A 175 19.52 2.32 4.17
C SER A 175 18.53 2.80 5.25
N ALA A 176 17.60 1.95 5.67
CA ALA A 176 16.64 2.32 6.73
C ALA A 176 17.34 2.69 8.06
N GLU A 177 18.47 2.07 8.37
CA GLU A 177 19.28 2.37 9.55
C GLU A 177 19.96 3.74 9.41
N GLN A 178 20.61 3.98 8.27
CA GLN A 178 21.30 5.24 7.99
C GLN A 178 20.33 6.42 7.96
N ALA A 179 19.18 6.25 7.32
CA ALA A 179 18.13 7.25 7.30
C ALA A 179 17.56 7.49 8.70
N GLY A 180 17.44 6.45 9.53
CA GLY A 180 17.10 6.57 10.95
C GLY A 180 18.09 7.46 11.70
N THR A 181 19.39 7.20 11.56
CA THR A 181 20.47 8.02 12.14
C THR A 181 20.40 9.48 11.71
N VAL A 182 20.21 9.73 10.41
CA VAL A 182 20.11 11.10 9.88
C VAL A 182 18.90 11.83 10.45
N LEU A 183 17.73 11.19 10.46
CA LEU A 183 16.51 11.80 11.00
C LEU A 183 16.61 12.05 12.50
N LYS A 184 17.17 11.10 13.25
CA LYS A 184 17.39 11.25 14.69
C LYS A 184 18.27 12.47 14.98
N GLY A 185 19.40 12.58 14.29
CA GLY A 185 20.27 13.74 14.41
C GLY A 185 19.57 15.05 14.02
N TYR A 186 18.85 15.05 12.90
CA TYR A 186 18.12 16.22 12.40
C TYR A 186 17.04 16.71 13.39
N TYR A 187 16.24 15.81 13.94
CA TYR A 187 15.18 16.15 14.90
C TYR A 187 15.69 16.32 16.35
N SER A 188 16.93 15.92 16.67
CA SER A 188 17.49 16.03 18.02
C SER A 188 17.49 17.46 18.59
N VAL A 189 17.49 18.48 17.73
CA VAL A 189 17.53 19.91 18.11
C VAL A 189 16.14 20.56 18.11
N TRP A 190 15.07 19.82 17.77
CA TRP A 190 13.77 20.41 17.44
C TRP A 190 13.17 21.28 18.55
N ASN A 191 13.23 20.84 19.81
CA ASN A 191 12.74 21.61 20.95
C ASN A 191 13.46 22.96 21.09
N ILE A 192 14.76 23.00 20.80
CA ILE A 192 15.56 24.23 20.82
C ILE A 192 15.09 25.16 19.69
N LEU A 193 14.81 24.62 18.51
CA LEU A 193 14.30 25.39 17.37
C LEU A 193 12.92 25.96 17.64
N GLU A 194 12.01 25.19 18.22
CA GLU A 194 10.66 25.65 18.59
C GLU A 194 10.72 26.81 19.58
N VAL A 195 11.47 26.67 20.68
CA VAL A 195 11.64 27.71 21.70
C VAL A 195 12.24 28.99 21.11
N ARG A 196 13.18 28.85 20.18
CA ARG A 196 13.85 29.99 19.52
C ARG A 196 13.10 30.52 18.30
N GLN A 197 11.97 29.92 17.92
CA GLN A 197 11.21 30.25 16.69
C GLN A 197 12.07 30.14 15.41
N LEU A 198 12.93 29.11 15.37
CA LEU A 198 13.85 28.81 14.27
C LEU A 198 13.49 27.51 13.53
N VAL A 199 12.32 26.94 13.78
CA VAL A 199 11.83 25.78 13.00
C VAL A 199 11.73 26.20 11.54
N PRO A 200 12.33 25.45 10.60
CA PRO A 200 12.24 25.81 9.19
C PRO A 200 10.80 25.88 8.69
N GLU A 201 10.51 26.86 7.84
CA GLU A 201 9.27 26.84 7.06
C GLU A 201 9.36 25.70 6.04
N VAL A 202 8.42 24.76 6.10
CA VAL A 202 8.31 23.68 5.13
C VAL A 202 7.20 24.05 4.14
N PRO A 203 7.49 24.19 2.84
CA PRO A 203 6.45 24.40 1.84
C PRO A 203 5.44 23.25 1.89
N ALA A 204 4.16 23.58 1.74
CA ALA A 204 3.08 22.60 1.77
C ALA A 204 3.32 21.54 0.67
N PRO A 205 3.47 20.25 1.03
CA PRO A 205 3.75 19.21 0.04
C PRO A 205 2.67 19.10 -1.04
N ALA A 206 3.06 18.65 -2.23
CA ALA A 206 2.17 18.57 -3.39
C ALA A 206 0.92 17.74 -3.12
N ILE A 207 1.07 16.64 -2.37
CA ILE A 207 -0.03 15.72 -2.08
C ILE A 207 -1.17 16.38 -1.26
N PHE A 208 -0.88 17.44 -0.51
CA PHE A 208 -1.87 18.16 0.31
C PHE A 208 -2.42 19.42 -0.37
N SER A 209 -1.87 19.80 -1.53
CA SER A 209 -2.21 21.04 -2.25
C SER A 209 -2.74 20.81 -3.67
N ASP A 210 -2.47 19.65 -4.28
CA ASP A 210 -2.92 19.31 -5.62
C ASP A 210 -4.45 19.11 -5.70
N SER A 211 -5.09 19.82 -6.62
CA SER A 211 -6.55 19.80 -6.81
C SER A 211 -7.13 18.47 -7.31
N ASN A 212 -6.30 17.60 -7.91
CA ASN A 212 -6.71 16.28 -8.39
C ASN A 212 -6.50 15.19 -7.35
N THR A 213 -5.92 15.54 -6.20
CA THR A 213 -5.61 14.61 -5.13
C THR A 213 -6.75 14.60 -4.11
N ARG A 214 -7.24 13.39 -3.80
CA ARG A 214 -8.24 13.14 -2.76
C ARG A 214 -7.67 12.14 -1.79
N LEU A 215 -7.57 12.52 -0.51
CA LEU A 215 -6.89 11.74 0.51
C LEU A 215 -7.87 11.01 1.41
N ALA A 216 -7.59 9.73 1.65
CA ALA A 216 -8.20 8.96 2.71
C ALA A 216 -7.18 8.65 3.81
N ALA A 217 -7.55 8.83 5.07
CA ALA A 217 -6.78 8.34 6.21
C ALA A 217 -7.22 6.89 6.51
N MET A 218 -6.26 5.98 6.66
CA MET A 218 -6.54 4.57 6.93
C MET A 218 -5.87 4.12 8.22
N PHE A 219 -6.66 3.48 9.09
CA PHE A 219 -6.21 2.91 10.36
C PHE A 219 -6.53 1.41 10.40
N GLY A 220 -5.49 0.58 10.32
CA GLY A 220 -5.62 -0.87 10.35
C GLY A 220 -5.80 -1.44 11.75
N SER A 221 -6.14 -2.74 11.79
CA SER A 221 -6.09 -3.56 13.01
C SER A 221 -4.83 -4.44 13.00
N ILE A 222 -4.76 -5.41 13.90
CA ILE A 222 -3.69 -6.40 14.02
C ILE A 222 -3.56 -7.16 12.70
N GLY A 223 -2.59 -6.73 11.89
CA GLY A 223 -2.17 -7.39 10.67
C GLY A 223 -0.73 -7.85 10.85
N GLY A 224 -0.55 -9.06 11.41
CA GLY A 224 0.71 -9.78 11.49
C GLY A 224 1.97 -8.93 11.65
N ALA A 225 2.35 -8.61 12.89
CA ALA A 225 3.66 -8.09 13.22
C ALA A 225 4.23 -8.80 14.46
N ASN A 226 5.47 -9.24 14.33
CA ASN A 226 6.41 -9.30 15.45
C ASN A 226 6.63 -7.86 15.96
N SER A 227 6.63 -7.71 17.29
CA SER A 227 6.95 -6.52 18.10
C SER A 227 6.48 -5.15 17.56
N TYR A 228 5.20 -4.82 17.74
CA TYR A 228 4.71 -3.43 17.64
C TYR A 228 5.47 -2.46 18.58
N LEU A 229 6.09 -2.99 19.64
CA LEU A 229 6.96 -2.24 20.54
C LEU A 229 8.23 -1.74 19.84
N ASP A 230 8.80 -2.53 18.92
CA ASP A 230 10.00 -2.11 18.18
C ASP A 230 9.72 -0.84 17.39
N GLU A 231 8.51 -0.72 16.82
CA GLU A 231 8.10 0.47 16.09
C GLU A 231 7.86 1.67 17.01
N ALA A 232 7.21 1.46 18.16
CA ALA A 232 7.05 2.52 19.15
C ALA A 232 8.40 3.02 19.67
N ALA A 233 9.31 2.09 19.98
CA ALA A 233 10.67 2.38 20.42
C ALA A 233 11.45 3.13 19.34
N TRP A 234 11.39 2.68 18.10
CA TRP A 234 12.02 3.36 16.97
C TRP A 234 11.48 4.77 16.73
N LEU A 235 10.16 4.96 16.82
CA LEU A 235 9.55 6.29 16.69
C LEU A 235 10.05 7.23 17.79
N LEU A 236 10.13 6.77 19.03
CA LEU A 236 10.66 7.57 20.14
C LEU A 236 12.16 7.83 20.03
N ASP A 237 12.94 6.87 19.54
CA ASP A 237 14.38 7.04 19.34
C ASP A 237 14.67 8.11 18.27
N VAL A 238 13.93 8.08 17.15
CA VAL A 238 14.14 9.00 16.02
C VAL A 238 13.46 10.36 16.24
N TYR A 239 12.21 10.38 16.71
CA TYR A 239 11.40 11.59 16.84
C TYR A 239 11.17 11.99 18.30
N GLY A 240 12.06 11.57 19.21
CA GLY A 240 11.95 11.81 20.65
C GLY A 240 11.54 13.23 21.02
N PRO A 241 12.19 14.28 20.50
CA PRO A 241 11.81 15.67 20.76
C PRO A 241 10.37 16.01 20.37
N LEU A 242 9.83 15.40 19.30
CA LEU A 242 8.45 15.61 18.86
C LEU A 242 7.42 14.84 19.69
N LEU A 243 7.80 13.66 20.20
CA LEU A 243 6.88 12.64 20.72
C LEU A 243 6.91 12.47 22.24
N SER A 244 7.99 12.83 22.93
CA SER A 244 8.21 12.44 24.32
C SER A 244 7.10 12.91 25.25
N ASP A 245 6.66 14.17 25.12
CA ASP A 245 5.59 14.73 25.95
C ASP A 245 4.24 14.04 25.69
N PHE A 246 3.94 13.79 24.41
CA PHE A 246 2.73 13.07 24.01
C PHE A 246 2.71 11.64 24.57
N VAL A 247 3.81 10.89 24.41
CA VAL A 247 3.89 9.51 24.90
C VAL A 247 3.90 9.46 26.42
N ALA A 248 4.61 10.37 27.11
CA ALA A 248 4.59 10.45 28.57
C ALA A 248 3.17 10.72 29.09
N HIS A 249 2.44 11.64 28.46
CA HIS A 249 1.05 11.95 28.79
C HIS A 249 0.14 10.73 28.60
N MET A 250 0.14 10.13 27.41
CA MET A 250 -0.73 8.99 27.08
C MET A 250 -0.38 7.73 27.88
N SER A 251 0.91 7.47 28.10
CA SER A 251 1.36 6.37 28.95
C SER A 251 0.97 6.59 30.41
N GLY A 252 1.14 7.80 30.94
CA GLY A 252 0.71 8.13 32.30
C GLY A 252 -0.80 7.96 32.47
N PHE A 253 -1.57 8.35 31.47
CA PHE A 253 -3.02 8.10 31.41
C PHE A 253 -3.35 6.61 31.42
N LEU A 254 -2.80 5.83 30.48
CA LEU A 254 -3.05 4.38 30.37
C LEU A 254 -2.61 3.61 31.62
N LYS A 255 -1.49 4.00 32.26
CA LYS A 255 -1.04 3.44 33.53
C LYS A 255 -2.06 3.67 34.65
N ARG A 256 -2.64 4.88 34.74
CA ARG A 256 -3.71 5.19 35.72
C ARG A 256 -4.97 4.37 35.44
N VAL A 257 -5.44 4.33 34.19
CA VAL A 257 -6.66 3.62 33.80
C VAL A 257 -6.52 2.11 34.03
N SER A 258 -5.40 1.51 33.62
CA SER A 258 -5.13 0.09 33.83
C SER A 258 -4.97 -0.30 35.31
N SER A 259 -4.67 0.66 36.19
CA SER A 259 -4.57 0.45 37.64
C SER A 259 -5.91 0.64 38.37
N ASP A 260 -6.95 1.17 37.72
CA ASP A 260 -8.29 1.29 38.32
C ASP A 260 -8.81 -0.11 38.69
N PRO A 261 -9.37 -0.32 39.90
CA PRO A 261 -9.85 -1.63 40.35
C PRO A 261 -10.80 -2.35 39.39
N MET A 262 -11.54 -1.61 38.57
CA MET A 262 -12.41 -2.16 37.53
C MET A 262 -11.61 -2.86 36.42
N PHE A 263 -10.50 -2.26 35.98
CA PHE A 263 -9.69 -2.73 34.85
C PHE A 263 -8.48 -3.57 35.25
N ALA A 264 -7.94 -3.35 36.46
CA ALA A 264 -6.73 -3.99 36.97
C ALA A 264 -6.79 -5.53 36.94
N LYS A 265 -8.00 -6.12 37.00
CA LYS A 265 -8.22 -7.58 36.93
C LYS A 265 -7.75 -8.22 35.63
N ALA A 266 -7.66 -7.45 34.54
CA ALA A 266 -7.22 -7.95 33.24
C ALA A 266 -5.71 -7.80 33.00
N TYR A 267 -4.97 -7.25 33.96
CA TYR A 267 -3.57 -6.88 33.80
C TYR A 267 -2.70 -7.57 34.86
N SER A 268 -1.61 -8.21 34.42
CA SER A 268 -0.57 -8.71 35.35
C SER A 268 0.32 -7.58 35.87
N CYS A 269 0.46 -6.51 35.09
CA CYS A 269 1.15 -5.29 35.48
C CYS A 269 0.50 -4.07 34.78
N PRO A 270 0.49 -2.88 35.39
CA PRO A 270 -0.04 -1.68 34.75
C PRO A 270 0.60 -1.40 33.38
N LEU A 271 -0.13 -0.73 32.49
CA LEU A 271 0.33 -0.32 31.17
C LEU A 271 1.36 0.84 31.26
N ASP A 272 2.57 0.53 31.70
CA ASP A 272 3.67 1.48 31.84
C ASP A 272 4.52 1.58 30.57
N ILE A 273 3.87 1.99 29.48
CA ILE A 273 4.43 1.97 28.12
C ILE A 273 5.72 2.79 28.03
N ALA A 274 5.73 4.00 28.59
CA ALA A 274 6.93 4.85 28.63
C ALA A 274 8.08 4.16 29.38
N GLY A 275 7.79 3.47 30.50
CA GLY A 275 8.78 2.66 31.21
C GLY A 275 9.33 1.52 30.35
N TRP A 276 8.44 0.78 29.66
CA TRP A 276 8.80 -0.32 28.77
C TRP A 276 9.68 0.14 27.61
N LEU A 277 9.40 1.31 27.03
CA LEU A 277 10.16 1.89 25.92
C LEU A 277 11.50 2.49 26.39
N ALA A 278 11.57 3.03 27.61
CA ALA A 278 12.79 3.58 28.19
C ALA A 278 13.76 2.49 28.68
N SER A 279 13.27 1.31 29.05
CA SER A 279 14.09 0.24 29.64
C SER A 279 13.62 -1.14 29.14
N PRO A 280 14.33 -1.74 28.17
CA PRO A 280 13.98 -3.05 27.60
C PRO A 280 13.82 -4.16 28.65
N ASP A 281 14.55 -4.10 29.76
CA ASP A 281 14.47 -5.08 30.86
C ASP A 281 13.13 -5.04 31.62
N THR A 282 12.36 -3.96 31.47
CA THR A 282 11.03 -3.80 32.11
C THR A 282 9.88 -4.28 31.22
N VAL A 283 10.18 -4.63 29.95
CA VAL A 283 9.18 -5.09 28.98
C VAL A 283 8.58 -6.42 29.46
N PRO A 284 7.24 -6.52 29.59
CA PRO A 284 6.61 -7.77 29.96
C PRO A 284 6.82 -8.89 28.94
N GLY A 285 6.61 -10.14 29.37
CA GLY A 285 6.75 -11.30 28.48
C GLY A 285 5.83 -11.24 27.25
N ALA A 286 6.31 -11.78 26.12
CA ALA A 286 5.63 -11.72 24.82
C ALA A 286 4.16 -12.18 24.84
N ARG A 287 3.80 -13.17 25.67
CA ARG A 287 2.39 -13.60 25.82
C ARG A 287 1.49 -12.49 26.34
N TYR A 288 1.93 -11.74 27.34
CA TYR A 288 1.17 -10.63 27.90
C TYR A 288 0.96 -9.52 26.87
N LEU A 289 2.02 -9.20 26.12
CA LEU A 289 2.00 -8.21 25.04
C LEU A 289 1.02 -8.55 23.91
N LEU A 290 0.66 -9.83 23.73
CA LEU A 290 -0.32 -10.28 22.73
C LEU A 290 -1.75 -10.35 23.26
N THR A 291 -1.99 -10.08 24.55
CA THR A 291 -3.35 -10.03 25.10
C THR A 291 -4.10 -8.82 24.56
N ALA A 292 -5.40 -8.97 24.27
CA ALA A 292 -6.23 -7.90 23.75
C ALA A 292 -6.17 -6.62 24.62
N PRO A 293 -6.21 -6.71 25.97
CA PRO A 293 -6.10 -5.54 26.84
C PRO A 293 -4.81 -4.72 26.69
N VAL A 294 -3.72 -5.33 26.19
CA VAL A 294 -2.43 -4.67 26.00
C VAL A 294 -2.25 -4.23 24.55
N ILE A 295 -2.43 -5.13 23.59
CA ILE A 295 -2.14 -4.84 22.17
C ILE A 295 -3.09 -3.78 21.59
N SER A 296 -4.37 -3.75 22.01
CA SER A 296 -5.37 -2.85 21.45
C SER A 296 -5.04 -1.37 21.72
N PRO A 297 -4.84 -0.93 22.98
CA PRO A 297 -4.42 0.46 23.25
C PRO A 297 -3.01 0.78 22.72
N MET A 298 -2.09 -0.19 22.69
CA MET A 298 -0.74 0.02 22.11
C MET A 298 -0.81 0.38 20.62
N LEU A 299 -1.63 -0.32 19.85
CA LEU A 299 -1.78 -0.03 18.42
C LEU A 299 -2.41 1.34 18.17
N GLY A 300 -3.45 1.70 18.93
CA GLY A 300 -4.04 3.04 18.88
C GLY A 300 -3.02 4.13 19.21
N LEU A 301 -2.16 3.91 20.21
CA LEU A 301 -1.10 4.84 20.57
C LEU A 301 -0.07 5.00 19.44
N ILE A 302 0.40 3.90 18.83
CA ILE A 302 1.38 3.96 17.72
C ILE A 302 0.80 4.68 16.50
N GLN A 303 -0.48 4.42 16.18
CA GLN A 303 -1.18 5.15 15.12
C GLN A 303 -1.22 6.65 15.41
N ALA A 304 -1.54 7.03 16.66
CA ALA A 304 -1.52 8.43 17.08
C ALA A 304 -0.11 9.04 17.05
N MET A 305 0.94 8.29 17.41
CA MET A 305 2.34 8.74 17.29
C MET A 305 2.70 9.07 15.84
N HIS A 306 2.28 8.25 14.86
CA HIS A 306 2.48 8.59 13.44
C HIS A 306 1.77 9.88 13.03
N VAL A 307 0.56 10.11 13.54
CA VAL A 307 -0.16 11.38 13.31
C VAL A 307 0.61 12.56 13.91
N VAL A 308 1.15 12.42 15.14
CA VAL A 308 1.97 13.46 15.78
C VAL A 308 3.22 13.79 14.97
N VAL A 309 3.97 12.76 14.58
CA VAL A 309 5.13 12.95 13.70
C VAL A 309 4.72 13.69 12.44
N LEU A 310 3.63 13.27 11.79
CA LEU A 310 3.22 13.89 10.53
C LEU A 310 2.86 15.37 10.68
N TYR A 311 1.97 15.75 11.60
CA TYR A 311 1.56 17.17 11.70
C TYR A 311 2.72 18.06 12.17
N LYS A 312 3.56 17.59 13.11
CA LYS A 312 4.70 18.37 13.61
C LYS A 312 5.78 18.56 12.56
N THR A 313 6.11 17.51 11.80
CA THR A 313 7.11 17.60 10.73
C THR A 313 6.65 18.42 9.52
N LEU A 314 5.33 18.54 9.31
CA LEU A 314 4.74 19.46 8.34
C LEU A 314 4.58 20.89 8.87
N ASN A 315 4.86 21.14 10.15
CA ASN A 315 4.61 22.41 10.83
C ASN A 315 3.14 22.88 10.65
N MET A 316 2.19 21.96 10.83
CA MET A 316 0.75 22.19 10.71
C MET A 316 0.04 21.86 12.03
N SER A 317 -1.10 22.51 12.30
CA SER A 317 -1.97 22.03 13.38
C SER A 317 -2.58 20.67 12.99
N PRO A 318 -2.87 19.76 13.94
CA PRO A 318 -3.50 18.49 13.62
C PRO A 318 -4.91 18.67 13.04
N GLY A 319 -5.62 19.75 13.37
CA GLY A 319 -6.91 20.07 12.74
C GLY A 319 -6.78 20.52 11.29
N ASP A 320 -5.70 21.22 10.94
CA ASP A 320 -5.38 21.54 9.54
C ASP A 320 -5.01 20.27 8.77
N LEU A 321 -4.23 19.37 9.38
CA LEU A 321 -3.92 18.07 8.80
C LEU A 321 -5.19 17.28 8.47
N VAL A 322 -6.13 17.15 9.42
CA VAL A 322 -7.42 16.47 9.20
C VAL A 322 -8.20 17.09 8.05
N SER A 323 -8.19 18.42 7.92
CA SER A 323 -8.88 19.11 6.83
C SER A 323 -8.34 18.80 5.43
N ARG A 324 -7.13 18.22 5.32
CA ARG A 324 -6.56 17.75 4.05
C ARG A 324 -7.13 16.40 3.60
N PHE A 325 -7.84 15.68 4.48
CA PHE A 325 -8.44 14.39 4.16
C PHE A 325 -9.93 14.53 3.85
N ASN A 326 -10.41 13.79 2.86
CA ASN A 326 -11.82 13.75 2.51
C ASN A 326 -12.60 12.75 3.37
N VAL A 327 -11.92 11.69 3.78
CA VAL A 327 -12.54 10.53 4.44
C VAL A 327 -11.53 9.81 5.32
N ALA A 328 -11.98 9.28 6.44
CA ALA A 328 -11.24 8.32 7.25
C ALA A 328 -11.90 6.94 7.18
N ILE A 329 -11.09 5.89 7.12
CA ILE A 329 -11.52 4.50 7.14
C ILE A 329 -10.73 3.73 8.18
N GLY A 330 -11.39 2.80 8.86
CA GLY A 330 -10.74 1.97 9.86
C GLY A 330 -11.23 0.52 9.81
N HIS A 331 -10.32 -0.42 10.01
CA HIS A 331 -10.67 -1.83 10.08
C HIS A 331 -10.73 -2.29 11.53
N SER A 332 -11.82 -2.96 11.91
CA SER A 332 -12.03 -3.44 13.27
C SER A 332 -11.81 -2.29 14.27
N GLN A 333 -10.96 -2.48 15.29
CA GLN A 333 -10.61 -1.43 16.27
C GLN A 333 -10.07 -0.12 15.65
N GLY A 334 -9.49 -0.17 14.44
CA GLY A 334 -8.98 1.02 13.77
C GLY A 334 -10.07 2.04 13.43
N LEU A 335 -11.35 1.62 13.41
CA LEU A 335 -12.48 2.53 13.21
C LEU A 335 -12.61 3.55 14.34
N THR A 336 -12.27 3.18 15.58
CA THR A 336 -12.24 4.11 16.72
C THR A 336 -11.18 5.19 16.50
N MET A 337 -10.02 4.85 15.95
CA MET A 337 -8.98 5.83 15.61
C MET A 337 -9.37 6.68 14.40
N ALA A 338 -10.08 6.13 13.42
CA ALA A 338 -10.61 6.89 12.30
C ALA A 338 -11.62 7.98 12.75
N ALA A 339 -12.54 7.62 13.65
CA ALA A 339 -13.49 8.56 14.25
C ALA A 339 -12.79 9.60 15.14
N ALA A 340 -11.78 9.17 15.91
CA ALA A 340 -10.95 10.05 16.71
C ALA A 340 -10.23 11.08 15.84
N PHE A 341 -9.49 10.64 14.82
CA PHE A 341 -8.80 11.50 13.86
C PHE A 341 -9.76 12.50 13.21
N ALA A 342 -10.93 12.05 12.76
CA ALA A 342 -11.92 12.92 12.13
C ALA A 342 -12.50 14.00 13.07
N SER A 343 -12.37 13.86 14.38
CA SER A 343 -12.90 14.80 15.37
C SER A 343 -11.93 15.91 15.79
N VAL A 344 -10.70 15.91 15.28
CA VAL A 344 -9.63 16.79 15.77
C VAL A 344 -9.72 18.19 15.17
N THR A 345 -9.58 19.22 16.01
CA THR A 345 -9.59 20.65 15.65
C THR A 345 -8.23 21.33 15.85
N ASP A 346 -7.49 20.91 16.87
CA ASP A 346 -6.24 21.50 17.34
C ASP A 346 -5.48 20.50 18.23
N GLU A 347 -4.31 20.88 18.73
CA GLU A 347 -3.46 19.99 19.53
C GLU A 347 -4.11 19.58 20.87
N ALA A 348 -4.84 20.47 21.55
CA ALA A 348 -5.53 20.12 22.79
C ALA A 348 -6.64 19.09 22.53
N SER A 349 -7.42 19.29 21.46
CA SER A 349 -8.45 18.33 21.04
C SER A 349 -7.84 16.99 20.63
N PHE A 350 -6.65 16.99 20.01
CA PHE A 350 -5.96 15.76 19.61
C PHE A 350 -5.61 14.91 20.84
N TYR A 351 -5.07 15.52 21.89
CA TYR A 351 -4.79 14.82 23.15
C TYR A 351 -6.09 14.28 23.76
N ALA A 352 -7.12 15.13 23.91
CA ALA A 352 -8.38 14.74 24.55
C ALA A 352 -9.11 13.63 23.79
N VAL A 353 -9.18 13.70 22.46
CA VAL A 353 -9.85 12.70 21.63
C VAL A 353 -9.05 11.40 21.57
N THR A 354 -7.71 11.47 21.58
CA THR A 354 -6.86 10.28 21.69
C THR A 354 -7.05 9.56 23.02
N GLU A 355 -7.13 10.28 24.15
CA GLU A 355 -7.45 9.66 25.45
C GLU A 355 -8.79 8.93 25.41
N ARG A 356 -9.84 9.55 24.85
CA ARG A 356 -11.16 8.92 24.69
C ARG A 356 -11.08 7.66 23.84
N MET A 357 -10.42 7.74 22.68
CA MET A 357 -10.22 6.60 21.78
C MET A 357 -9.48 5.44 22.47
N LEU A 358 -8.38 5.74 23.18
CA LEU A 358 -7.61 4.75 23.93
C LEU A 358 -8.45 4.13 25.05
N SER A 359 -9.28 4.94 25.71
CA SER A 359 -10.18 4.47 26.77
C SER A 359 -11.28 3.55 26.26
N ILE A 360 -11.92 3.90 25.13
CA ILE A 360 -12.90 3.04 24.47
C ILE A 360 -12.24 1.72 24.07
N SER A 361 -11.08 1.78 23.41
CA SER A 361 -10.34 0.60 22.97
C SER A 361 -9.92 -0.31 24.14
N LEU A 362 -9.46 0.30 25.24
CA LEU A 362 -9.12 -0.40 26.47
C LEU A 362 -10.35 -1.04 27.12
N ALA A 363 -11.46 -0.31 27.24
CA ALA A 363 -12.69 -0.84 27.83
C ALA A 363 -13.25 -2.01 27.03
N ILE A 364 -13.28 -1.91 25.69
CA ILE A 364 -13.63 -3.00 24.77
C ILE A 364 -12.76 -4.22 25.08
N ALA A 365 -11.44 -4.04 25.08
CA ALA A 365 -10.51 -5.16 25.22
C ALA A 365 -10.57 -5.80 26.62
N VAL A 366 -10.59 -5.00 27.70
CA VAL A 366 -10.62 -5.49 29.08
C VAL A 366 -11.94 -6.18 29.41
N ILE A 367 -13.07 -5.50 29.18
CA ILE A 367 -14.38 -6.05 29.53
C ILE A 367 -14.68 -7.25 28.63
N GLY A 368 -14.30 -7.19 27.35
CA GLY A 368 -14.33 -8.34 26.45
C GLY A 368 -13.57 -9.54 26.99
N GLN A 369 -12.30 -9.34 27.39
CA GLN A 369 -11.46 -10.43 27.91
C GLN A 369 -11.99 -11.01 29.21
N LEU A 370 -12.53 -10.17 30.11
CA LEU A 370 -13.09 -10.62 31.38
C LEU A 370 -14.42 -11.38 31.22
N ASN A 371 -15.14 -11.15 30.12
CA ASN A 371 -16.40 -11.85 29.82
C ASN A 371 -16.21 -13.01 28.83
N PHE A 372 -14.98 -13.29 28.40
CA PHE A 372 -14.65 -14.40 27.52
C PHE A 372 -13.48 -15.21 28.09
N SER A 373 -13.81 -16.40 28.61
CA SER A 373 -12.80 -17.39 29.01
C SER A 373 -12.52 -18.31 27.82
N PRO A 374 -11.26 -18.40 27.34
CA PRO A 374 -10.89 -19.35 26.28
C PRO A 374 -11.05 -20.82 26.69
N ASP A 375 -11.18 -21.10 27.99
CA ASP A 375 -11.31 -22.43 28.56
C ASP A 375 -12.75 -22.74 28.98
N ALA A 376 -13.47 -23.43 28.08
CA ALA A 376 -14.48 -24.42 28.43
C ALA A 376 -14.75 -25.31 27.20
N SER A 377 -14.44 -26.61 27.31
CA SER A 377 -14.90 -27.69 26.41
C SER A 377 -14.20 -27.92 25.06
N TYR A 378 -12.91 -28.28 25.06
CA TYR A 378 -12.44 -29.37 24.19
C TYR A 378 -11.22 -30.03 24.83
N GLY A 379 -11.47 -31.12 25.55
CA GLY A 379 -10.41 -32.05 25.89
C GLY A 379 -9.92 -32.76 24.63
N ASP A 380 -8.64 -33.08 24.64
CA ASP A 380 -7.94 -34.09 23.86
C ASP A 380 -7.25 -33.67 22.54
N LYS A 381 -5.93 -33.90 22.56
CA LYS A 381 -5.00 -34.25 21.47
C LYS A 381 -5.19 -33.58 20.10
N SER A 382 -4.38 -32.55 19.85
CA SER A 382 -3.77 -32.43 18.52
C SER A 382 -2.28 -32.12 18.68
N GLU A 383 -1.43 -33.00 18.18
CA GLU A 383 0.01 -32.81 17.97
C GLU A 383 0.32 -31.78 16.85
N CYS A 384 -0.51 -30.73 16.73
CA CYS A 384 -0.20 -29.57 15.91
C CYS A 384 0.34 -28.48 16.83
N SER A 385 1.63 -28.58 17.15
CA SER A 385 2.39 -27.56 17.84
C SER A 385 2.37 -26.27 17.00
N LEU A 386 1.37 -25.42 17.21
CA LEU A 386 1.36 -24.07 16.66
C LEU A 386 2.57 -23.31 17.24
N PRO A 387 3.24 -22.43 16.46
CA PRO A 387 4.36 -21.63 16.96
C PRO A 387 3.96 -20.68 18.11
N THR A 388 2.65 -20.46 18.27
CA THR A 388 2.04 -19.70 19.37
C THR A 388 1.80 -20.63 20.55
N GLY A 389 2.87 -21.00 21.29
CA GLY A 389 2.77 -21.96 22.39
C GLY A 389 1.52 -21.76 23.25
N ASN A 390 0.64 -22.77 23.30
CA ASN A 390 -0.58 -22.90 24.12
C ASN A 390 -1.54 -21.69 24.29
N LEU A 391 -1.42 -20.61 23.51
CA LEU A 391 -2.36 -19.47 23.60
C LEU A 391 -3.58 -19.78 22.74
N SER A 392 -4.76 -19.92 23.36
CA SER A 392 -6.02 -20.09 22.63
C SER A 392 -6.36 -18.80 21.89
N VAL A 393 -6.49 -18.89 20.57
CA VAL A 393 -6.71 -17.76 19.65
C VAL A 393 -8.03 -18.00 18.92
N PRO A 394 -9.09 -17.25 19.23
CA PRO A 394 -10.46 -17.54 18.78
C PRO A 394 -10.74 -17.04 17.36
N MET A 395 -9.71 -16.65 16.61
CA MET A 395 -9.83 -16.11 15.25
C MET A 395 -8.80 -16.74 14.31
N ILE A 396 -9.24 -17.08 13.11
CA ILE A 396 -8.41 -17.68 12.07
C ILE A 396 -8.50 -16.86 10.77
N SER A 397 -7.40 -16.78 10.04
CA SER A 397 -7.31 -16.27 8.68
C SER A 397 -7.31 -17.44 7.71
N ILE A 398 -8.22 -17.44 6.75
CA ILE A 398 -8.31 -18.44 5.70
C ILE A 398 -8.00 -17.76 4.37
N ARG A 399 -7.04 -18.30 3.62
CA ARG A 399 -6.63 -17.80 2.30
C ARG A 399 -6.72 -18.91 1.26
N GLY A 400 -7.09 -18.56 0.04
CA GLY A 400 -7.17 -19.50 -1.09
C GLY A 400 -8.59 -19.94 -1.44
N LEU A 401 -9.57 -19.68 -0.58
CA LEU A 401 -10.98 -19.97 -0.82
C LEU A 401 -11.78 -18.68 -1.06
N THR A 402 -12.85 -18.77 -1.85
CA THR A 402 -13.90 -17.75 -1.91
C THR A 402 -14.84 -17.92 -0.73
N LYS A 403 -15.62 -16.88 -0.42
CA LYS A 403 -16.65 -16.94 0.62
C LYS A 403 -17.64 -18.07 0.35
N ASP A 404 -18.17 -18.17 -0.87
CA ASP A 404 -19.14 -19.20 -1.28
C ASP A 404 -18.60 -20.63 -1.13
N MET A 405 -17.28 -20.83 -1.31
CA MET A 405 -16.66 -22.14 -1.08
C MET A 405 -16.48 -22.43 0.42
N LEU A 406 -16.27 -21.41 1.25
CA LEU A 406 -15.99 -21.56 2.68
C LEU A 406 -17.27 -21.76 3.51
N GLU A 407 -18.37 -21.08 3.16
CA GLU A 407 -19.63 -21.11 3.91
C GLU A 407 -20.17 -22.53 4.17
N PRO A 408 -20.19 -23.47 3.20
CA PRO A 408 -20.63 -24.83 3.45
C PRO A 408 -19.77 -25.57 4.47
N PHE A 409 -18.44 -25.36 4.48
CA PHE A 409 -17.55 -25.97 5.48
C PHE A 409 -17.87 -25.45 6.88
N VAL A 410 -18.13 -24.15 7.01
CA VAL A 410 -18.49 -23.53 8.29
C VAL A 410 -19.85 -24.02 8.76
N ALA A 411 -20.83 -24.09 7.87
CA ALA A 411 -22.15 -24.61 8.19
C ALA A 411 -22.09 -26.07 8.67
N ALA A 412 -21.31 -26.92 7.98
CA ALA A 412 -21.08 -28.30 8.39
C ALA A 412 -20.36 -28.41 9.74
N PHE A 413 -19.37 -27.55 10.01
CA PHE A 413 -18.68 -27.46 11.30
C PHE A 413 -19.68 -27.10 12.41
N ASN A 414 -20.48 -26.06 12.20
CA ASN A 414 -21.45 -25.57 13.17
C ASN A 414 -22.59 -26.57 13.43
N ALA A 415 -22.94 -27.38 12.43
CA ALA A 415 -23.92 -28.46 12.56
C ALA A 415 -23.35 -29.73 13.22
N ASN A 416 -22.05 -29.78 13.56
CA ASN A 416 -21.32 -30.99 13.99
C ASN A 416 -21.46 -32.15 12.98
N CYS A 417 -21.57 -31.86 11.68
CA CYS A 417 -21.74 -32.86 10.62
C CYS A 417 -20.44 -33.13 9.84
N MET A 418 -19.27 -32.81 10.41
CA MET A 418 -18.00 -33.07 9.73
C MET A 418 -17.71 -34.57 9.69
N VAL A 419 -17.66 -35.11 8.49
CA VAL A 419 -17.16 -36.46 8.22
C VAL A 419 -15.64 -36.34 8.01
N GLU A 420 -14.84 -37.15 8.70
CA GLU A 420 -13.38 -37.24 8.52
C GLU A 420 -12.97 -37.82 7.15
N ASP A 421 -13.58 -37.40 6.05
CA ASP A 421 -13.12 -37.80 4.72
C ASP A 421 -12.09 -36.78 4.24
N SER A 422 -10.82 -37.14 4.35
CA SER A 422 -9.61 -36.38 3.95
C SER A 422 -9.53 -36.06 2.45
N LYS A 423 -10.63 -36.20 1.71
CA LYS A 423 -10.71 -36.13 0.24
C LYS A 423 -11.16 -34.78 -0.31
N HIS A 424 -11.64 -33.86 0.52
CA HIS A 424 -12.29 -32.63 0.04
C HIS A 424 -11.36 -31.44 -0.21
N THR A 425 -10.13 -31.46 0.30
CA THR A 425 -9.14 -30.38 0.12
C THR A 425 -7.80 -30.93 -0.31
N ALA A 426 -7.02 -30.14 -1.04
CA ALA A 426 -5.61 -30.41 -1.33
C ALA A 426 -4.70 -29.62 -0.40
N LEU A 427 -3.48 -30.12 -0.16
CA LEU A 427 -2.47 -29.32 0.51
C LEU A 427 -2.07 -28.13 -0.40
N PRO A 428 -1.76 -26.93 0.15
CA PRO A 428 -1.29 -25.80 -0.65
C PRO A 428 -0.06 -26.08 -1.52
N THR A 429 0.73 -27.10 -1.18
CA THR A 429 1.93 -27.55 -1.89
C THR A 429 1.68 -28.69 -2.86
N GLU A 430 0.46 -29.24 -2.93
CA GLU A 430 0.13 -30.36 -3.80
C GLU A 430 0.06 -29.91 -5.26
N ASP A 431 0.83 -30.57 -6.14
CA ASP A 431 0.83 -30.27 -7.57
C ASP A 431 -0.42 -30.86 -8.25
N GLN A 432 -1.38 -30.00 -8.54
CA GLN A 432 -2.60 -30.33 -9.27
C GLN A 432 -2.54 -29.91 -10.75
N SER A 433 -1.36 -29.58 -11.30
CA SER A 433 -1.21 -29.09 -12.69
C SER A 433 -1.62 -30.12 -13.75
N ARG A 434 -1.60 -31.41 -13.41
CA ARG A 434 -2.06 -32.52 -14.27
C ARG A 434 -3.51 -32.92 -14.02
N VAL A 435 -4.17 -32.31 -13.03
CA VAL A 435 -5.60 -32.48 -12.77
C VAL A 435 -6.35 -31.38 -13.53
N GLN A 436 -7.43 -31.77 -14.21
CA GLN A 436 -8.33 -30.84 -14.90
C GLN A 436 -8.87 -29.80 -13.91
N PHE A 437 -8.93 -28.51 -14.30
CA PHE A 437 -9.33 -27.40 -13.41
C PHE A 437 -10.55 -27.70 -12.53
N SER A 438 -11.64 -28.16 -13.16
CA SER A 438 -12.92 -28.43 -12.49
C SER A 438 -12.87 -29.59 -11.49
N LEU A 439 -11.84 -30.44 -11.55
CA LEU A 439 -11.61 -31.57 -10.66
C LEU A 439 -10.52 -31.27 -9.63
N ARG A 440 -9.89 -30.09 -9.68
CA ARG A 440 -8.92 -29.69 -8.67
C ARG A 440 -9.62 -29.49 -7.34
N LYS A 441 -9.01 -30.01 -6.28
CA LYS A 441 -9.46 -29.80 -4.92
C LYS A 441 -9.10 -28.38 -4.47
N PRO A 442 -9.98 -27.71 -3.71
CA PRO A 442 -9.68 -26.44 -3.09
C PRO A 442 -8.46 -26.59 -2.15
N ALA A 443 -7.56 -25.62 -2.21
CA ALA A 443 -6.41 -25.52 -1.32
C ALA A 443 -6.53 -24.25 -0.49
N ALA A 444 -6.42 -24.38 0.83
CA ALA A 444 -6.54 -23.28 1.77
C ALA A 444 -5.32 -23.19 2.69
N ILE A 445 -4.87 -21.98 2.97
CA ILE A 445 -3.92 -21.69 4.03
C ILE A 445 -4.73 -21.16 5.20
N VAL A 446 -4.71 -21.89 6.32
CA VAL A 446 -5.39 -21.53 7.56
C VAL A 446 -4.34 -21.16 8.59
N LEU A 447 -4.41 -19.94 9.13
CA LEU A 447 -3.47 -19.43 10.11
C LEU A 447 -4.22 -18.79 11.28
N PRO A 448 -3.84 -19.05 12.54
CA PRO A 448 -4.38 -18.30 13.66
C PRO A 448 -4.03 -16.81 13.56
N LEU A 449 -4.91 -15.96 14.06
CA LEU A 449 -4.63 -14.54 14.29
C LEU A 449 -4.17 -14.34 15.74
N ASN A 450 -3.15 -13.49 15.95
CA ASN A 450 -2.62 -13.17 17.27
C ASN A 450 -3.57 -12.22 18.04
N MET A 451 -4.74 -12.73 18.41
CA MET A 451 -5.78 -12.04 19.17
C MET A 451 -6.37 -13.02 20.18
N THR A 452 -6.63 -12.55 21.40
CA THR A 452 -7.18 -13.36 22.51
C THR A 452 -8.68 -13.18 22.72
N LEU A 453 -9.31 -12.38 21.86
CA LEU A 453 -10.71 -11.97 21.92
C LEU A 453 -11.39 -12.27 20.59
N PRO A 454 -12.53 -12.99 20.56
CA PRO A 454 -13.31 -13.12 19.33
C PRO A 454 -13.96 -11.77 19.01
N THR A 455 -13.69 -11.23 17.84
CA THR A 455 -14.28 -9.99 17.35
C THR A 455 -15.20 -10.26 16.16
N HIS A 456 -16.09 -9.32 15.86
CA HIS A 456 -17.03 -9.39 14.73
C HIS A 456 -17.92 -10.65 14.72
N CYS A 457 -18.41 -11.08 15.89
CA CYS A 457 -19.27 -12.26 16.01
C CYS A 457 -20.28 -12.16 17.17
N ALA A 458 -21.32 -12.99 17.10
CA ALA A 458 -22.42 -12.98 18.06
C ALA A 458 -22.03 -13.37 19.50
N ILE A 459 -20.89 -14.04 19.72
CA ILE A 459 -20.39 -14.39 21.07
C ILE A 459 -20.33 -13.14 21.96
N MET A 460 -19.98 -11.99 21.38
CA MET A 460 -19.75 -10.76 22.12
C MET A 460 -20.96 -9.83 22.19
N ALA A 461 -22.14 -10.27 21.71
CA ALA A 461 -23.34 -9.43 21.67
C ALA A 461 -23.73 -8.90 23.06
N ASP A 462 -23.71 -9.75 24.08
CA ASP A 462 -24.08 -9.41 25.46
C ASP A 462 -23.03 -8.54 26.18
N VAL A 463 -21.85 -8.36 25.58
CA VAL A 463 -20.76 -7.57 26.14
C VAL A 463 -20.85 -6.10 25.71
N VAL A 464 -21.36 -5.82 24.51
CA VAL A 464 -21.56 -4.46 23.97
C VAL A 464 -22.24 -3.51 24.97
N PRO A 465 -23.42 -3.82 25.55
CA PRO A 465 -24.07 -2.91 26.50
C PRO A 465 -23.25 -2.68 27.77
N LYS A 466 -22.51 -3.69 28.26
CA LYS A 466 -21.67 -3.56 29.46
C LYS A 466 -20.51 -2.58 29.23
N VAL A 467 -19.88 -2.65 28.06
CA VAL A 467 -18.82 -1.70 27.68
C VAL A 467 -19.39 -0.30 27.54
N TYR A 468 -20.53 -0.17 26.85
CA TYR A 468 -21.18 1.11 26.63
C TYR A 468 -21.55 1.82 27.95
N GLU A 469 -22.11 1.09 28.92
CA GLU A 469 -22.42 1.62 30.25
C GLU A 469 -21.17 2.16 30.97
N VAL A 470 -20.06 1.41 30.96
CA VAL A 470 -18.80 1.84 31.59
C VAL A 470 -18.21 3.07 30.89
N VAL A 471 -18.16 3.05 29.55
CA VAL A 471 -17.60 4.12 28.73
C VAL A 471 -18.39 5.42 28.91
N THR A 472 -19.71 5.35 28.93
CA THR A 472 -20.58 6.53 29.14
C THR A 472 -20.49 7.05 30.57
N ALA A 473 -20.50 6.18 31.59
CA ALA A 473 -20.35 6.57 32.98
C ALA A 473 -19.01 7.27 33.28
N LYS A 474 -17.95 6.89 32.57
CA LYS A 474 -16.61 7.50 32.66
C LYS A 474 -16.45 8.74 31.76
N GLY A 475 -17.44 9.08 30.93
CA GLY A 475 -17.40 10.23 30.01
C GLY A 475 -16.50 10.02 28.79
N TRP A 476 -16.16 8.78 28.45
CA TRP A 476 -15.28 8.42 27.33
C TRP A 476 -16.04 8.35 26.00
N VAL A 477 -16.82 9.37 25.69
CA VAL A 477 -17.77 9.37 24.56
C VAL A 477 -17.18 10.10 23.35
N LEU A 478 -17.39 9.54 22.16
CA LEU A 478 -17.24 10.19 20.86
C LEU A 478 -18.63 10.42 20.25
N ASN A 479 -18.86 11.62 19.73
CA ASN A 479 -20.13 12.02 19.15
C ASN A 479 -20.01 12.17 17.63
N ALA A 480 -21.08 11.87 16.90
CA ALA A 480 -21.11 11.99 15.44
C ALA A 480 -20.97 13.45 14.96
N ASP A 481 -21.52 14.41 15.73
CA ASP A 481 -21.49 15.84 15.41
C ASP A 481 -20.08 16.47 15.49
N THR A 482 -19.13 15.82 16.16
CA THR A 482 -17.74 16.29 16.22
C THR A 482 -16.91 15.87 15.00
N LEU A 483 -17.40 14.92 14.19
CA LEU A 483 -16.68 14.42 13.01
C LEU A 483 -16.65 15.46 11.90
N ARG A 484 -15.46 16.01 11.62
CA ARG A 484 -15.23 17.08 10.63
C ARG A 484 -15.10 16.55 9.20
N ILE A 485 -14.70 15.29 9.06
CA ILE A 485 -14.60 14.58 7.78
C ILE A 485 -15.45 13.32 7.84
N ARG A 486 -15.81 12.79 6.67
CA ARG A 486 -16.56 11.54 6.56
C ARG A 486 -15.77 10.39 7.20
N VAL A 487 -16.46 9.50 7.91
CA VAL A 487 -15.88 8.24 8.38
C VAL A 487 -16.71 7.10 7.82
N ASN A 488 -16.10 6.19 7.05
CA ASN A 488 -16.88 5.09 6.46
C ASN A 488 -17.00 3.93 7.44
N ALA A 489 -18.24 3.47 7.63
CA ALA A 489 -18.55 2.21 8.28
C ALA A 489 -17.85 1.02 7.59
N GLY A 490 -17.35 0.07 8.38
CA GLY A 490 -16.64 -1.10 7.86
C GLY A 490 -17.54 -2.15 7.20
N MET A 491 -18.84 -2.16 7.49
CA MET A 491 -19.79 -3.19 7.02
C MET A 491 -20.33 -2.89 5.61
N ASP A 492 -20.77 -1.65 5.38
CA ASP A 492 -21.55 -1.23 4.22
C ASP A 492 -21.08 0.12 3.63
N GLY A 493 -20.16 0.83 4.30
CA GLY A 493 -19.56 2.08 3.82
C GLY A 493 -20.39 3.34 4.04
N HIS A 494 -21.49 3.29 4.80
CA HIS A 494 -22.25 4.49 5.15
C HIS A 494 -21.40 5.45 6.02
N ASP A 495 -21.81 6.73 6.09
CA ASP A 495 -21.09 7.76 6.83
C ASP A 495 -21.46 7.76 8.31
N LEU A 496 -20.48 7.58 9.20
CA LEU A 496 -20.73 7.54 10.65
C LEU A 496 -21.17 8.89 11.24
N ARG A 497 -21.17 9.97 10.46
CA ARG A 497 -21.84 11.23 10.84
C ARG A 497 -23.35 11.09 10.95
N ASP A 498 -23.93 10.07 10.30
CA ASP A 498 -25.36 9.78 10.33
C ASP A 498 -25.75 8.89 11.53
N GLU A 499 -24.77 8.40 12.30
CA GLU A 499 -25.02 7.57 13.48
C GLU A 499 -25.57 8.39 14.65
N VAL A 500 -26.69 7.94 15.22
CA VAL A 500 -27.31 8.59 16.39
C VAL A 500 -26.42 8.47 17.63
N ASP A 501 -25.79 7.30 17.79
CA ASP A 501 -24.88 7.01 18.90
C ASP A 501 -23.59 6.39 18.35
N LEU A 502 -22.68 7.27 17.97
CA LEU A 502 -21.38 6.88 17.43
C LEU A 502 -20.60 5.98 18.40
N THR A 503 -20.62 6.26 19.71
CA THR A 503 -19.85 5.46 20.67
C THR A 503 -20.36 4.03 20.77
N LYS A 504 -21.68 3.86 20.83
CA LYS A 504 -22.30 2.52 20.82
C LYS A 504 -22.04 1.80 19.50
N TYR A 505 -22.11 2.51 18.38
CA TYR A 505 -21.78 1.95 17.07
C TYR A 505 -20.33 1.47 17.03
N LEU A 506 -19.36 2.28 17.48
CA LEU A 506 -17.94 1.91 17.50
C LEU A 506 -17.69 0.65 18.34
N ILE A 507 -18.30 0.53 19.53
CA ILE A 507 -18.21 -0.69 20.35
C ILE A 507 -18.83 -1.89 19.60
N GLY A 508 -20.02 -1.72 19.03
CA GLY A 508 -20.68 -2.74 18.21
C GLY A 508 -19.87 -3.13 16.96
N SER A 509 -19.14 -2.20 16.37
CA SER A 509 -18.33 -2.41 15.17
C SER A 509 -17.14 -3.33 15.41
N VAL A 510 -16.58 -3.30 16.63
CA VAL A 510 -15.48 -4.19 17.02
C VAL A 510 -16.01 -5.57 17.42
N PHE A 511 -17.12 -5.64 18.15
CA PHE A 511 -17.62 -6.90 18.69
C PHE A 511 -18.55 -7.68 17.76
N LEU A 512 -19.51 -7.01 17.14
CA LEU A 512 -20.68 -7.65 16.53
C LEU A 512 -20.66 -7.52 15.01
N TYR A 513 -20.46 -6.31 14.49
CA TYR A 513 -20.62 -6.04 13.06
C TYR A 513 -19.47 -6.63 12.25
N HIS A 514 -19.81 -7.34 11.17
CA HIS A 514 -18.84 -7.81 10.18
C HIS A 514 -18.17 -6.65 9.43
N VAL A 515 -16.92 -6.87 9.01
CA VAL A 515 -16.17 -5.92 8.20
C VAL A 515 -16.09 -6.41 6.76
N ASN A 516 -16.71 -5.70 5.82
CA ASN A 516 -16.55 -5.90 4.39
C ASN A 516 -15.46 -4.96 3.85
N TRP A 517 -14.21 -5.27 4.18
CA TRP A 517 -13.08 -4.40 3.85
C TRP A 517 -12.94 -4.08 2.34
N PRO A 518 -13.12 -5.04 1.41
CA PRO A 518 -13.08 -4.73 -0.01
C PRO A 518 -14.15 -3.72 -0.45
N ALA A 519 -15.38 -3.83 0.07
CA ALA A 519 -16.42 -2.87 -0.25
C ALA A 519 -16.13 -1.49 0.34
N ALA A 520 -15.72 -1.43 1.62
CA ALA A 520 -15.38 -0.19 2.30
C ALA A 520 -14.30 0.59 1.54
N VAL A 521 -13.17 -0.06 1.20
CA VAL A 521 -12.05 0.56 0.49
C VAL A 521 -12.41 0.95 -0.95
N ASN A 522 -13.16 0.12 -1.68
CA ASN A 522 -13.56 0.44 -3.05
C ASN A 522 -14.51 1.64 -3.11
N SER A 523 -15.42 1.75 -2.13
CA SER A 523 -16.38 2.87 -2.02
C SER A 523 -15.74 4.20 -1.60
N THR A 524 -14.53 4.17 -1.05
CA THR A 524 -13.79 5.37 -0.63
C THR A 524 -13.43 6.23 -1.85
N ASP A 525 -13.97 7.45 -1.92
CA ASP A 525 -13.61 8.42 -2.97
C ASP A 525 -12.25 9.08 -2.66
N ALA A 526 -11.18 8.35 -2.97
CA ALA A 526 -9.81 8.81 -2.79
C ALA A 526 -8.92 8.36 -3.95
N THR A 527 -7.94 9.18 -4.29
CA THR A 527 -6.85 8.82 -5.20
C THR A 527 -5.67 8.24 -4.42
N HIS A 528 -5.44 8.72 -3.19
CA HIS A 528 -4.38 8.24 -2.29
C HIS A 528 -4.95 7.91 -0.91
N ILE A 529 -4.48 6.81 -0.33
CA ILE A 529 -4.82 6.32 1.00
C ILE A 529 -3.55 6.35 1.84
N VAL A 530 -3.54 7.15 2.91
CA VAL A 530 -2.44 7.24 3.86
C VAL A 530 -2.66 6.22 4.98
N ASP A 531 -1.82 5.20 5.01
CA ASP A 531 -1.84 4.10 5.97
C ASP A 531 -1.04 4.47 7.23
N PHE A 532 -1.76 4.71 8.34
CA PHE A 532 -1.18 4.96 9.65
C PHE A 532 -0.93 3.66 10.45
N SER A 533 -1.17 2.49 9.85
CA SER A 533 -0.98 1.21 10.52
C SER A 533 0.50 0.90 10.75
N PRO A 534 0.86 0.33 11.92
CA PRO A 534 2.23 -0.10 12.17
C PRO A 534 2.66 -1.27 11.27
N GLY A 535 3.97 -1.43 11.10
CA GLY A 535 4.62 -2.56 10.43
C GLY A 535 5.36 -2.21 9.14
N ARG A 536 5.95 -1.01 9.02
CA ARG A 536 6.56 -0.49 7.79
C ARG A 536 5.55 -0.56 6.63
N PHE A 537 5.79 -1.42 5.64
CA PHE A 537 4.76 -1.84 4.71
C PHE A 537 3.86 -2.89 5.39
N SER A 538 2.93 -2.39 6.20
CA SER A 538 2.04 -3.18 7.05
C SER A 538 1.34 -4.28 6.25
N ALA A 539 1.08 -5.44 6.87
CA ALA A 539 0.33 -6.50 6.20
C ALA A 539 -1.05 -6.00 5.75
N PHE A 540 -1.63 -5.10 6.53
CA PHE A 540 -2.92 -4.49 6.26
C PHE A 540 -2.89 -3.55 5.05
N GLY A 541 -1.92 -2.63 4.97
CA GLY A 541 -1.70 -1.77 3.81
C GLY A 541 -1.45 -2.56 2.54
N LYS A 542 -0.72 -3.69 2.64
CA LYS A 542 -0.54 -4.64 1.53
C LYS A 542 -1.86 -5.29 1.09
N TYR A 543 -2.77 -5.61 2.01
CA TYR A 543 -4.10 -6.14 1.66
C TYR A 543 -4.96 -5.10 0.95
N THR A 544 -5.00 -3.87 1.47
CA THR A 544 -5.69 -2.74 0.84
C THR A 544 -5.15 -2.48 -0.57
N ARG A 545 -3.83 -2.45 -0.73
CA ARG A 545 -3.19 -2.34 -2.05
C ARG A 545 -3.60 -3.48 -2.99
N ASP A 546 -3.60 -4.74 -2.54
CA ASP A 546 -3.99 -5.88 -3.38
C ASP A 546 -5.47 -5.83 -3.81
N ILE A 547 -6.34 -5.24 -3.00
CA ILE A 547 -7.75 -4.99 -3.36
C ILE A 547 -7.85 -3.93 -4.45
N LEU A 548 -7.02 -2.89 -4.36
CA LEU A 548 -7.03 -1.71 -5.23
C LEU A 548 -6.18 -1.83 -6.50
N ASP A 549 -5.50 -2.96 -6.70
CA ASP A 549 -4.60 -3.15 -7.83
C ASP A 549 -5.34 -2.94 -9.16
N GLY A 550 -4.79 -2.06 -10.00
CA GLY A 550 -5.39 -1.69 -11.29
C GLY A 550 -6.46 -0.61 -11.25
N TYR A 551 -6.95 -0.17 -10.09
CA TYR A 551 -7.94 0.91 -9.99
C TYR A 551 -7.33 2.31 -10.03
N GLY A 552 -6.00 2.44 -9.95
CA GLY A 552 -5.31 3.73 -9.89
C GLY A 552 -5.46 4.46 -8.55
N LYS A 553 -5.77 3.72 -7.48
CA LYS A 553 -5.76 4.23 -6.11
C LYS A 553 -4.46 3.78 -5.43
N THR A 554 -3.75 4.72 -4.84
CA THR A 554 -2.44 4.49 -4.23
C THR A 554 -2.57 4.30 -2.72
N VAL A 555 -1.76 3.40 -2.14
CA VAL A 555 -1.57 3.33 -0.68
C VAL A 555 -0.16 3.82 -0.33
N ILE A 556 -0.07 4.77 0.60
CA ILE A 556 1.19 5.35 1.12
C ILE A 556 1.32 4.96 2.58
N SER A 557 2.44 4.34 2.98
CA SER A 557 2.68 3.99 4.37
C SER A 557 3.38 5.11 5.13
N THR A 558 2.84 5.50 6.30
CA THR A 558 3.55 6.39 7.23
C THR A 558 4.66 5.67 7.99
N SER A 559 4.59 4.34 8.12
CA SER A 559 5.57 3.55 8.87
C SER A 559 6.83 3.23 8.04
N ALA A 560 6.71 3.13 6.71
CA ALA A 560 7.83 2.83 5.83
C ALA A 560 8.68 4.08 5.55
N LEU A 561 9.89 4.14 6.11
CA LEU A 561 10.80 5.27 5.90
C LEU A 561 11.38 5.34 4.48
N ILE A 562 11.78 4.19 3.92
CA ILE A 562 12.42 4.08 2.61
C ILE A 562 11.47 3.37 1.64
N SER A 563 11.49 3.79 0.37
CA SER A 563 10.75 3.13 -0.71
C SER A 563 11.23 1.70 -0.95
N ASP A 564 10.30 0.78 -1.19
CA ASP A 564 10.57 -0.57 -1.66
C ASP A 564 9.80 -0.81 -2.96
N THR A 565 10.51 -1.03 -4.06
CA THR A 565 9.90 -1.25 -5.38
C THR A 565 9.01 -2.49 -5.42
N GLN A 566 9.29 -3.50 -4.58
CA GLN A 566 8.47 -4.70 -4.48
C GLN A 566 7.17 -4.46 -3.70
N SER A 567 7.15 -3.44 -2.84
CA SER A 567 5.96 -3.12 -2.05
C SER A 567 4.80 -2.62 -2.92
N ARG A 568 5.08 -1.99 -4.07
CA ARG A 568 4.08 -1.29 -4.91
C ARG A 568 3.21 -0.32 -4.09
N MET A 569 3.81 0.34 -3.11
CA MET A 569 3.21 1.32 -2.20
C MET A 569 4.15 2.52 -2.06
N GLY A 570 3.59 3.68 -1.71
CA GLY A 570 4.38 4.85 -1.34
C GLY A 570 4.98 4.70 0.07
N SER A 571 6.10 5.38 0.30
CA SER A 571 6.77 5.51 1.61
C SER A 571 6.36 6.80 2.32
N LYS A 572 6.81 6.99 3.56
CA LYS A 572 6.61 8.23 4.33
C LYS A 572 7.11 9.45 3.56
N ALA A 573 8.20 9.34 2.79
CA ALA A 573 8.75 10.45 2.03
C ALA A 573 7.79 11.00 0.97
N ASP A 574 6.90 10.16 0.42
CA ASP A 574 5.88 10.60 -0.55
C ASP A 574 4.91 11.65 0.01
N LEU A 575 4.77 11.72 1.35
CA LEU A 575 3.96 12.74 2.02
C LEU A 575 4.63 14.13 2.07
N PHE A 576 5.90 14.23 1.68
CA PHE A 576 6.70 15.45 1.81
C PHE A 576 7.23 16.00 0.48
N LYS A 577 7.00 15.30 -0.64
CA LYS A 577 7.48 15.70 -1.96
C LYS A 577 6.81 16.98 -2.46
N GLN A 578 7.60 17.85 -3.09
CA GLN A 578 7.14 19.14 -3.59
C GLN A 578 6.47 19.07 -4.97
N ASN A 579 6.69 18.01 -5.75
CA ASN A 579 6.00 17.79 -7.02
C ASN A 579 5.11 16.55 -6.96
N ILE A 580 3.87 16.67 -7.44
CA ILE A 580 2.92 15.55 -7.46
C ILE A 580 3.37 14.41 -8.38
N SER A 581 4.16 14.71 -9.42
CA SER A 581 4.74 13.70 -10.33
C SER A 581 5.75 12.79 -9.64
N ASP A 582 6.37 13.27 -8.56
CA ASP A 582 7.37 12.52 -7.83
C ASP A 582 6.72 11.60 -6.78
N VAL A 583 5.47 11.89 -6.38
CA VAL A 583 4.68 11.06 -5.47
C VAL A 583 4.35 9.74 -6.15
N PHE A 584 4.65 8.62 -5.48
CA PHE A 584 4.33 7.30 -6.00
C PHE A 584 2.83 7.19 -6.34
N SER A 585 2.52 6.72 -7.55
CA SER A 585 1.16 6.56 -8.04
C SER A 585 0.93 5.17 -8.62
N ALA A 586 -0.12 4.48 -8.17
CA ALA A 586 -0.52 3.21 -8.73
C ALA A 586 -1.18 3.40 -10.12
N PRO A 587 -0.91 2.54 -11.11
CA PRO A 587 -1.51 2.69 -12.43
C PRO A 587 -2.99 2.32 -12.43
N ASN A 588 -3.81 3.12 -13.11
CA ASN A 588 -5.16 2.74 -13.49
C ASN A 588 -5.11 1.89 -14.78
N TRP A 589 -5.45 0.61 -14.72
CA TRP A 589 -5.32 -0.30 -15.86
C TRP A 589 -6.26 0.06 -17.01
N GLN A 590 -7.48 0.52 -16.70
CA GLN A 590 -8.41 0.99 -17.72
C GLN A 590 -7.84 2.16 -18.51
N SER A 591 -7.19 3.12 -17.83
CA SER A 591 -6.59 4.29 -18.47
C SER A 591 -5.32 3.95 -19.24
N ALA A 592 -4.48 3.07 -18.67
CA ALA A 592 -3.18 2.69 -19.21
C ALA A 592 -3.24 1.66 -20.34
N PHE A 593 -4.19 0.73 -20.29
CA PHE A 593 -4.28 -0.42 -21.21
C PHE A 593 -5.63 -0.55 -21.92
N GLY A 594 -6.63 0.25 -21.53
CA GLY A 594 -7.95 0.21 -22.16
C GLY A 594 -7.89 0.55 -23.66
N PRO A 595 -8.66 -0.17 -24.50
CA PRO A 595 -8.68 0.08 -25.94
C PRO A 595 -9.22 1.49 -26.24
N ARG A 596 -8.66 2.12 -27.28
CA ARG A 596 -9.10 3.42 -27.78
C ARG A 596 -9.35 3.35 -29.28
N LEU A 597 -10.11 4.28 -29.84
CA LEU A 597 -10.20 4.45 -31.29
C LEU A 597 -9.12 5.43 -31.75
N VAL A 598 -8.54 5.16 -32.92
CA VAL A 598 -7.61 6.05 -33.62
C VAL A 598 -7.96 6.06 -35.10
N GLN A 599 -7.77 7.20 -35.77
CA GLN A 599 -7.97 7.32 -37.21
C GLN A 599 -6.60 7.39 -37.91
N THR A 600 -6.42 6.62 -38.98
CA THR A 600 -5.18 6.67 -39.78
C THR A 600 -5.22 7.88 -40.71
N ALA A 601 -4.10 8.59 -40.83
CA ALA A 601 -4.03 9.80 -41.66
C ALA A 601 -4.19 9.53 -43.17
N HIS A 602 -3.79 8.33 -43.62
CA HIS A 602 -3.78 7.97 -45.04
C HIS A 602 -5.11 7.41 -45.55
N GLU A 603 -5.84 6.66 -44.72
CA GLU A 603 -7.09 5.99 -45.13
C GLU A 603 -8.34 6.63 -44.55
N GLY A 604 -8.20 7.44 -43.48
CA GLY A 604 -9.34 8.01 -42.77
C GLY A 604 -10.20 6.96 -42.05
N GLN A 605 -9.75 5.71 -41.93
CA GLN A 605 -10.49 4.64 -41.27
C GLN A 605 -10.24 4.64 -39.76
N LEU A 606 -11.26 4.22 -39.01
CA LEU A 606 -11.17 4.02 -37.56
C LEU A 606 -10.59 2.64 -37.26
N HIS A 607 -9.56 2.61 -36.41
CA HIS A 607 -8.94 1.40 -35.91
C HIS A 607 -8.95 1.34 -34.39
N ILE A 608 -8.93 0.12 -33.86
CA ILE A 608 -8.78 -0.11 -32.42
C ILE A 608 -7.30 -0.03 -32.07
N ARG A 609 -6.94 0.97 -31.24
CA ARG A 609 -5.62 1.16 -30.66
C ARG A 609 -5.47 0.39 -29.36
N THR A 610 -4.59 -0.59 -29.36
CA THR A 610 -4.11 -1.32 -28.16
C THR A 610 -2.59 -1.42 -28.21
N ARG A 611 -1.95 -1.94 -27.15
CA ARG A 611 -0.52 -2.26 -27.23
C ARG A 611 -0.21 -3.27 -28.33
N MET A 612 -1.07 -4.27 -28.54
CA MET A 612 -0.91 -5.26 -29.60
C MET A 612 -0.99 -4.62 -31.00
N SER A 613 -1.95 -3.72 -31.24
CA SER A 613 -2.06 -3.08 -32.55
C SER A 613 -0.91 -2.12 -32.84
N LEU A 614 -0.40 -1.42 -31.82
CA LEU A 614 0.79 -0.58 -31.93
C LEU A 614 2.05 -1.42 -32.22
N THR A 615 2.19 -2.58 -31.60
CA THR A 615 3.32 -3.49 -31.83
C THR A 615 3.28 -4.12 -33.22
N LEU A 616 2.10 -4.56 -33.68
CA LEU A 616 1.97 -5.30 -34.94
C LEU A 616 1.78 -4.39 -36.15
N GLY A 617 1.27 -3.17 -35.95
CA GLY A 617 0.77 -2.31 -37.03
C GLY A 617 -0.51 -2.85 -37.69
N LEU A 618 -1.20 -3.79 -37.03
CA LEU A 618 -2.38 -4.50 -37.52
C LEU A 618 -3.52 -4.42 -36.49
N PRO A 619 -4.78 -4.73 -36.85
CA PRO A 619 -5.86 -4.87 -35.88
C PRO A 619 -5.48 -5.84 -34.74
N PRO A 620 -5.97 -5.63 -33.51
CA PRO A 620 -5.61 -6.44 -32.34
C PRO A 620 -6.33 -7.80 -32.31
N VAL A 621 -6.38 -8.47 -33.47
CA VAL A 621 -6.97 -9.79 -33.68
C VAL A 621 -5.93 -10.61 -34.44
N MET A 622 -5.66 -11.82 -33.96
CA MET A 622 -4.70 -12.74 -34.57
C MET A 622 -5.29 -14.12 -34.79
N VAL A 623 -4.81 -14.81 -35.82
CA VAL A 623 -5.09 -16.23 -36.04
C VAL A 623 -3.84 -17.04 -35.69
N ALA A 624 -3.91 -17.73 -34.55
CA ALA A 624 -2.82 -18.52 -34.00
C ALA A 624 -2.55 -19.79 -34.83
N GLY A 625 -1.28 -20.19 -34.91
CA GLY A 625 -0.83 -21.32 -35.71
C GLY A 625 -1.23 -22.63 -35.06
N MET A 626 -2.24 -23.29 -35.62
CA MET A 626 -2.75 -24.58 -35.15
C MET A 626 -2.85 -25.57 -36.31
N ILE A 627 -2.43 -26.81 -36.08
CA ILE A 627 -2.67 -27.91 -37.04
C ILE A 627 -4.10 -28.47 -36.85
N PRO A 628 -4.75 -28.98 -37.92
CA PRO A 628 -4.29 -28.98 -39.31
C PRO A 628 -4.56 -27.66 -40.05
N THR A 629 -5.40 -26.78 -39.51
CA THR A 629 -5.97 -25.61 -40.23
C THR A 629 -4.91 -24.65 -40.78
N MET A 630 -3.92 -24.28 -39.95
CA MET A 630 -2.90 -23.30 -40.29
C MET A 630 -1.68 -23.89 -40.99
N SER A 631 -1.78 -25.15 -41.44
CA SER A 631 -0.81 -25.75 -42.37
C SER A 631 -1.15 -25.43 -43.84
N ASN A 632 -2.34 -24.89 -44.11
CA ASN A 632 -2.80 -24.51 -45.44
C ASN A 632 -2.32 -23.09 -45.81
N GLU A 633 -1.42 -22.98 -46.78
CA GLU A 633 -0.86 -21.71 -47.25
C GLU A 633 -1.90 -20.76 -47.86
N HIS A 634 -2.96 -21.26 -48.50
CA HIS A 634 -4.02 -20.42 -49.05
C HIS A 634 -4.82 -19.73 -47.94
N PHE A 635 -5.09 -20.46 -46.85
CA PHE A 635 -5.82 -19.89 -45.73
C PHE A 635 -4.98 -18.85 -44.98
N VAL A 636 -3.68 -19.15 -44.76
CA VAL A 636 -2.74 -18.19 -44.18
C VAL A 636 -2.62 -16.92 -45.04
N ALA A 637 -2.49 -17.07 -46.36
CA ALA A 637 -2.43 -15.95 -47.29
C ALA A 637 -3.70 -15.09 -47.24
N ALA A 638 -4.89 -15.73 -47.29
CA ALA A 638 -6.16 -15.03 -47.24
C ALA A 638 -6.33 -14.18 -45.98
N ILE A 639 -5.91 -14.68 -44.81
CA ILE A 639 -5.97 -13.93 -43.55
C ILE A 639 -4.96 -12.77 -43.55
N SER A 640 -3.74 -13.00 -44.04
CA SER A 640 -2.70 -11.97 -44.12
C SER A 640 -3.11 -10.83 -45.04
N ASN A 641 -3.62 -11.15 -46.23
CA ASN A 641 -4.10 -10.18 -47.23
C ASN A 641 -5.36 -9.44 -46.74
N ALA A 642 -6.19 -10.08 -45.91
CA ALA A 642 -7.28 -9.40 -45.21
C ALA A 642 -6.82 -8.41 -44.11
N GLY A 643 -5.52 -8.26 -43.91
CA GLY A 643 -4.93 -7.29 -42.98
C GLY A 643 -4.86 -7.77 -41.54
N TYR A 644 -4.88 -9.08 -41.29
CA TYR A 644 -4.80 -9.64 -39.93
C TYR A 644 -3.48 -10.36 -39.66
N HIS A 645 -3.06 -10.35 -38.39
CA HIS A 645 -1.91 -11.13 -37.95
C HIS A 645 -2.23 -12.62 -38.04
N VAL A 646 -1.33 -13.40 -38.63
CA VAL A 646 -1.51 -14.83 -38.85
C VAL A 646 -0.20 -15.60 -38.65
N GLU A 647 -0.31 -16.79 -38.08
CA GLU A 647 0.81 -17.71 -37.88
C GLU A 647 0.70 -18.94 -38.80
N LEU A 648 1.69 -19.17 -39.66
CA LEU A 648 1.86 -20.44 -40.38
C LEU A 648 2.29 -21.53 -39.40
N ALA A 649 1.58 -22.66 -39.36
CA ALA A 649 1.96 -23.79 -38.51
C ALA A 649 3.17 -24.54 -39.10
N GLY A 650 4.31 -24.49 -38.42
CA GLY A 650 5.49 -25.29 -38.76
C GLY A 650 5.35 -26.77 -38.40
N SER A 651 4.47 -27.12 -37.45
CA SER A 651 4.19 -28.51 -37.12
C SER A 651 3.59 -29.28 -38.30
N GLY A 652 3.92 -30.57 -38.41
CA GLY A 652 3.54 -31.41 -39.55
C GLY A 652 4.49 -31.31 -40.76
N ILE A 653 5.53 -30.47 -40.71
CA ILE A 653 6.57 -30.38 -41.73
C ILE A 653 7.86 -31.04 -41.20
N TYR A 654 8.41 -32.00 -41.93
CA TYR A 654 9.47 -32.89 -41.41
C TYR A 654 10.85 -32.66 -42.02
N THR A 655 10.96 -31.80 -43.03
CA THR A 655 12.21 -31.52 -43.75
C THR A 655 12.36 -30.03 -44.03
N GLU A 656 13.59 -29.52 -44.09
CA GLU A 656 13.88 -28.14 -44.47
C GLU A 656 13.33 -27.79 -45.87
N ALA A 657 13.56 -28.64 -46.86
CA ALA A 657 13.07 -28.43 -48.23
C ALA A 657 11.54 -28.30 -48.28
N GLY A 658 10.81 -29.15 -47.56
CA GLY A 658 9.36 -29.07 -47.45
C GLY A 658 8.87 -27.80 -46.75
N PHE A 659 9.61 -27.32 -45.73
CA PHE A 659 9.29 -26.07 -45.03
C PHE A 659 9.50 -24.86 -45.93
N ARG A 660 10.64 -24.79 -46.60
CA ARG A 660 10.97 -23.72 -47.56
C ARG A 660 9.95 -23.69 -48.71
N LYS A 661 9.62 -24.84 -49.30
CA LYS A 661 8.60 -24.94 -50.35
C LYS A 661 7.23 -24.43 -49.89
N ARG A 662 6.81 -24.75 -48.65
CA ARG A 662 5.55 -24.25 -48.09
C ARG A 662 5.55 -22.72 -47.94
N VAL A 663 6.67 -22.17 -47.48
CA VAL A 663 6.84 -20.72 -47.35
C VAL A 663 6.86 -20.05 -48.72
N GLU A 664 7.55 -20.61 -49.71
CA GLU A 664 7.57 -20.09 -51.09
C GLU A 664 6.15 -20.09 -51.70
N ASN A 665 5.39 -21.18 -51.54
CA ASN A 665 3.99 -21.23 -51.96
C ASN A 665 3.14 -20.13 -51.30
N LEU A 666 3.31 -19.92 -50.00
CA LEU A 666 2.62 -18.86 -49.26
C LEU A 666 2.98 -17.47 -49.78
N VAL A 667 4.27 -17.19 -49.97
CA VAL A 667 4.74 -15.89 -50.48
C VAL A 667 4.16 -15.56 -51.84
N ASN A 668 4.02 -16.56 -52.73
CA ASN A 668 3.41 -16.38 -54.05
C ASN A 668 1.92 -15.99 -54.00
N LEU A 669 1.26 -16.15 -52.86
CA LEU A 669 -0.15 -15.82 -52.63
C LEU A 669 -0.34 -14.51 -51.85
N LEU A 670 0.72 -13.92 -51.31
CA LEU A 670 0.64 -12.70 -50.50
C LEU A 670 0.58 -11.45 -51.37
N GLU A 671 -0.22 -10.48 -50.94
CA GLU A 671 -0.21 -9.13 -51.49
C GLU A 671 1.05 -8.37 -51.05
N PRO A 672 1.57 -7.43 -51.88
CA PRO A 672 2.72 -6.61 -51.50
C PRO A 672 2.51 -5.88 -50.17
N GLY A 673 3.47 -6.00 -49.26
CA GLY A 673 3.41 -5.40 -47.91
C GLY A 673 2.80 -6.32 -46.85
N SER A 674 2.11 -7.40 -47.25
CA SER A 674 1.60 -8.42 -46.34
C SER A 674 2.72 -9.32 -45.81
N GLY A 675 2.51 -9.84 -44.60
CA GLY A 675 3.48 -10.72 -43.95
C GLY A 675 2.82 -11.65 -42.93
N PHE A 676 3.57 -12.65 -42.51
CA PHE A 676 3.07 -13.71 -41.63
C PHE A 676 4.08 -14.02 -40.53
N ALA A 677 3.63 -14.59 -39.43
CA ALA A 677 4.49 -15.19 -38.42
C ALA A 677 4.58 -16.70 -38.62
N VAL A 678 5.57 -17.34 -38.03
CA VAL A 678 5.68 -18.82 -38.03
C VAL A 678 5.51 -19.33 -36.62
N ASN A 679 4.63 -20.32 -36.42
CA ASN A 679 4.52 -21.05 -35.17
C ASN A 679 5.36 -22.33 -35.21
N THR A 680 6.33 -22.45 -34.31
CA THR A 680 7.19 -23.63 -34.15
C THR A 680 6.99 -24.25 -32.77
N VAL A 681 7.42 -25.50 -32.61
CA VAL A 681 7.28 -26.25 -31.35
C VAL A 681 8.66 -26.52 -30.76
N TYR A 682 9.01 -25.81 -29.69
CA TYR A 682 10.37 -25.87 -29.11
C TYR A 682 10.74 -27.24 -28.53
N MET A 683 9.74 -28.00 -28.06
CA MET A 683 9.92 -29.37 -27.59
C MET A 683 10.24 -30.35 -28.71
N ASN A 684 9.82 -30.09 -29.94
CA ASN A 684 10.11 -30.96 -31.07
C ASN A 684 11.48 -30.60 -31.65
N LYS A 685 12.55 -31.06 -30.98
CA LYS A 685 13.93 -30.74 -31.34
C LYS A 685 14.27 -31.08 -32.79
N LYS A 686 13.74 -32.18 -33.33
CA LYS A 686 13.94 -32.55 -34.75
C LYS A 686 13.45 -31.47 -35.71
N GLN A 687 12.25 -30.93 -35.47
CA GLN A 687 11.71 -29.83 -36.29
C GLN A 687 12.44 -28.52 -36.00
N TRP A 688 12.66 -28.19 -34.73
CA TRP A 688 13.33 -26.97 -34.32
C TRP A 688 14.71 -26.79 -34.97
N THR A 689 15.53 -27.86 -35.00
CA THR A 689 16.91 -27.83 -35.50
C THR A 689 17.02 -27.35 -36.95
N PHE A 690 16.02 -27.62 -37.80
CA PHE A 690 16.03 -27.11 -39.17
C PHE A 690 15.12 -25.88 -39.33
N GLN A 691 13.92 -25.85 -38.73
CA GLN A 691 12.96 -24.76 -38.95
C GLN A 691 13.49 -23.43 -38.45
N TYR A 692 14.08 -23.40 -37.26
CA TYR A 692 14.51 -22.14 -36.65
C TYR A 692 15.64 -21.46 -37.44
N PRO A 693 16.75 -22.14 -37.80
CA PRO A 693 17.75 -21.55 -38.69
C PRO A 693 17.20 -21.16 -40.06
N SER A 694 16.31 -21.96 -40.67
CA SER A 694 15.72 -21.63 -41.97
C SER A 694 14.82 -20.38 -41.90
N ILE A 695 14.10 -20.15 -40.80
CA ILE A 695 13.30 -18.94 -40.58
C ILE A 695 14.20 -17.70 -40.60
N LEU A 696 15.29 -17.70 -39.83
CA LEU A 696 16.26 -16.60 -39.79
C LEU A 696 16.87 -16.34 -41.17
N ARG A 697 17.25 -17.42 -41.87
CA ARG A 697 17.84 -17.34 -43.21
C ARG A 697 16.86 -16.76 -44.23
N MET A 698 15.65 -17.30 -44.30
CA MET A 698 14.61 -16.81 -45.21
C MET A 698 14.26 -15.35 -44.95
N ARG A 699 14.22 -14.92 -43.69
CA ARG A 699 14.01 -13.51 -43.36
C ARG A 699 15.13 -12.63 -43.94
N ARG A 700 16.40 -13.04 -43.81
CA ARG A 700 17.55 -12.32 -44.41
C ARG A 700 17.52 -12.34 -45.94
N GLU A 701 16.92 -13.38 -46.54
CA GLU A 701 16.67 -13.50 -47.99
C GLU A 701 15.49 -12.63 -48.47
N GLY A 702 14.82 -11.89 -47.57
CA GLY A 702 13.72 -10.97 -47.91
C GLY A 702 12.32 -11.55 -47.78
N VAL A 703 12.16 -12.78 -47.29
CA VAL A 703 10.84 -13.36 -47.03
C VAL A 703 10.11 -12.55 -45.94
N PRO A 704 8.81 -12.23 -46.10
CA PRO A 704 8.05 -11.39 -45.17
C PRO A 704 7.62 -12.11 -43.88
N ILE A 705 8.56 -12.83 -43.24
CA ILE A 705 8.37 -13.41 -41.91
C ILE A 705 8.48 -12.29 -40.87
N THR A 706 7.37 -11.95 -40.24
CA THR A 706 7.27 -10.80 -39.32
C THR A 706 7.53 -11.16 -37.88
N GLY A 707 7.26 -12.40 -37.47
CA GLY A 707 7.33 -12.86 -36.08
C GLY A 707 7.56 -14.36 -35.96
N LEU A 708 8.02 -14.78 -34.78
CA LEU A 708 8.15 -16.18 -34.38
C LEU A 708 7.24 -16.47 -33.19
N CYS A 709 6.38 -17.49 -33.28
CA CYS A 709 5.67 -18.04 -32.14
C CYS A 709 6.32 -19.35 -31.70
N ILE A 710 6.59 -19.49 -30.42
CA ILE A 710 7.21 -20.66 -29.80
C ILE A 710 6.17 -21.34 -28.92
N GLY A 711 5.69 -22.48 -29.41
CA GLY A 711 4.69 -23.33 -28.77
C GLY A 711 5.28 -24.51 -27.98
N ALA A 712 4.41 -25.12 -27.19
CA ALA A 712 4.61 -26.33 -26.37
C ALA A 712 5.68 -26.27 -25.27
N SER A 713 6.38 -25.16 -25.06
CA SER A 713 7.09 -24.83 -23.81
C SER A 713 7.65 -23.41 -23.88
N VAL A 714 7.94 -22.82 -22.71
CA VAL A 714 8.67 -21.56 -22.60
C VAL A 714 10.14 -21.90 -22.28
N PRO A 715 11.12 -21.47 -23.10
CA PRO A 715 12.54 -21.72 -22.84
C PRO A 715 13.04 -20.97 -21.59
N SER A 716 14.20 -21.36 -21.05
CA SER A 716 14.85 -20.58 -19.97
C SER A 716 15.18 -19.15 -20.44
N VAL A 717 15.38 -18.24 -19.50
CA VAL A 717 15.71 -16.83 -19.81
C VAL A 717 16.96 -16.74 -20.68
N ASP A 718 18.03 -17.48 -20.36
CA ASP A 718 19.28 -17.45 -21.14
C ASP A 718 19.08 -17.91 -22.59
N VAL A 719 18.33 -18.99 -22.78
CA VAL A 719 18.03 -19.51 -24.12
C VAL A 719 17.15 -18.52 -24.88
N ALA A 720 16.15 -17.93 -24.22
CA ALA A 720 15.28 -16.95 -24.84
C ALA A 720 16.03 -15.68 -25.24
N ASN A 721 17.00 -15.23 -24.45
CA ASN A 721 17.86 -14.08 -24.76
C ASN A 721 18.67 -14.33 -26.04
N GLY A 722 19.26 -15.52 -26.18
CA GLY A 722 19.96 -15.92 -27.41
C GLY A 722 19.03 -15.92 -28.63
N ILE A 723 17.83 -16.49 -28.49
CA ILE A 723 16.82 -16.47 -29.55
C ILE A 723 16.45 -15.03 -29.94
N ILE A 724 16.14 -14.18 -28.96
CA ILE A 724 15.72 -12.79 -29.22
C ILE A 724 16.84 -11.99 -29.90
N ALA A 725 18.10 -12.20 -29.53
CA ALA A 725 19.23 -11.58 -30.20
C ALA A 725 19.30 -11.98 -31.69
N GLU A 726 19.19 -13.27 -31.98
CA GLU A 726 19.21 -13.77 -33.37
C GLU A 726 17.98 -13.31 -34.18
N LEU A 727 16.79 -13.25 -33.56
CA LEU A 727 15.58 -12.70 -34.17
C LEU A 727 15.78 -11.22 -34.55
N ARG A 728 16.37 -10.43 -33.64
CA ARG A 728 16.69 -9.03 -33.88
C ARG A 728 17.66 -8.87 -35.04
N ASP A 729 18.74 -9.65 -35.05
CA ASP A 729 19.77 -9.62 -36.10
C ASP A 729 19.22 -10.05 -37.47
N ALA A 730 18.24 -10.96 -37.49
CA ALA A 730 17.54 -11.35 -38.71
C ALA A 730 16.48 -10.33 -39.15
N GLY A 731 16.10 -9.35 -38.31
CA GLY A 731 15.04 -8.38 -38.61
C GLY A 731 13.62 -8.93 -38.41
N ILE A 732 13.44 -9.91 -37.53
CA ILE A 732 12.13 -10.36 -37.04
C ILE A 732 11.66 -9.41 -35.95
N ARG A 733 10.39 -8.98 -36.00
CA ARG A 733 9.89 -7.83 -35.22
C ARG A 733 9.36 -8.18 -33.84
N HIS A 734 8.93 -9.42 -33.63
CA HIS A 734 8.36 -9.86 -32.36
C HIS A 734 8.48 -11.38 -32.16
N VAL A 735 8.42 -11.79 -30.90
CA VAL A 735 8.33 -13.21 -30.51
C VAL A 735 7.08 -13.43 -29.66
N ALA A 736 6.41 -14.56 -29.85
CA ALA A 736 5.33 -15.01 -29.00
C ALA A 736 5.73 -16.29 -28.26
N PHE A 737 5.43 -16.36 -26.96
CA PHE A 737 5.54 -17.59 -26.18
C PHE A 737 4.16 -18.02 -25.72
N LYS A 738 3.80 -19.30 -25.89
CA LYS A 738 2.51 -19.85 -25.46
C LYS A 738 2.65 -20.54 -24.09
N PRO A 739 2.59 -19.81 -22.95
CA PRO A 739 2.65 -20.42 -21.62
C PRO A 739 1.38 -21.24 -21.34
N ARG A 740 1.50 -22.22 -20.45
CA ARG A 740 0.42 -23.17 -20.10
C ARG A 740 0.12 -23.22 -18.61
N SER A 741 0.87 -22.49 -17.79
CA SER A 741 0.78 -22.50 -16.33
C SER A 741 1.23 -21.16 -15.74
N VAL A 742 0.89 -20.88 -14.47
CA VAL A 742 1.41 -19.69 -13.75
C VAL A 742 2.93 -19.62 -13.87
N ALA A 743 3.63 -20.74 -13.64
CA ALA A 743 5.09 -20.79 -13.67
C ALA A 743 5.65 -20.37 -15.04
N THR A 744 5.04 -20.86 -16.13
CA THR A 744 5.47 -20.49 -17.49
C THR A 744 5.08 -19.06 -17.87
N ILE A 745 3.98 -18.52 -17.34
CA ILE A 745 3.65 -17.08 -17.48
C ILE A 745 4.73 -16.23 -16.80
N LEU A 746 5.07 -16.55 -15.55
CA LEU A 746 6.10 -15.83 -14.80
C LEU A 746 7.47 -15.92 -15.49
N GLN A 747 7.79 -17.06 -16.08
CA GLN A 747 8.99 -17.26 -16.89
C GLN A 747 8.98 -16.39 -18.15
N THR A 748 7.86 -16.30 -18.87
CA THR A 748 7.72 -15.39 -20.02
C THR A 748 7.86 -13.92 -19.60
N LEU A 749 7.32 -13.54 -18.44
CA LEU A 749 7.51 -12.19 -17.89
C LEU A 749 8.98 -11.92 -17.53
N ALA A 750 9.72 -12.92 -17.03
CA ALA A 750 11.15 -12.80 -16.78
C ALA A 750 11.95 -12.60 -18.08
N ILE A 751 11.60 -13.33 -19.15
CA ILE A 751 12.17 -13.14 -20.49
C ILE A 751 11.92 -11.72 -21.00
N ALA A 752 10.68 -11.22 -20.88
CA ALA A 752 10.31 -9.87 -21.31
C ALA A 752 11.07 -8.80 -20.52
N ARG A 753 11.25 -8.97 -19.20
CA ARG A 753 12.06 -8.05 -18.37
C ARG A 753 13.54 -8.05 -18.77
N ALA A 754 14.09 -9.18 -19.18
CA ALA A 754 15.46 -9.28 -19.67
C ALA A 754 15.65 -8.66 -21.07
N ASN A 755 14.56 -8.41 -21.81
CA ASN A 755 14.58 -7.87 -23.18
C ASN A 755 13.58 -6.71 -23.34
N PRO A 756 13.76 -5.59 -22.61
CA PRO A 756 12.75 -4.52 -22.55
C PRO A 756 12.43 -3.86 -23.91
N ASP A 757 13.38 -3.86 -24.84
CA ASP A 757 13.25 -3.20 -26.15
C ASP A 757 12.77 -4.15 -27.26
N PHE A 758 12.47 -5.42 -26.95
CA PHE A 758 12.00 -6.39 -27.93
C PHE A 758 10.55 -6.82 -27.62
N PRO A 759 9.61 -6.71 -28.58
CA PRO A 759 8.22 -7.10 -28.32
C PRO A 759 8.06 -8.60 -28.05
N VAL A 760 7.55 -8.92 -26.86
CA VAL A 760 7.15 -10.27 -26.45
C VAL A 760 5.63 -10.34 -26.31
N ILE A 761 4.99 -11.19 -27.10
CA ILE A 761 3.55 -11.44 -27.06
C ILE A 761 3.27 -12.69 -26.21
N ILE A 762 2.29 -12.61 -25.32
CA ILE A 762 1.90 -13.71 -24.44
C ILE A 762 0.47 -14.16 -24.79
N PRO A 763 0.29 -14.99 -25.83
CA PRO A 763 -0.99 -15.66 -26.09
C PRO A 763 -1.29 -16.66 -24.97
N VAL A 764 -2.22 -16.32 -24.08
CA VAL A 764 -2.69 -17.21 -23.00
C VAL A 764 -3.78 -18.12 -23.56
N ASP A 765 -3.50 -19.43 -23.66
CA ASP A 765 -4.47 -20.46 -24.02
C ASP A 765 -4.99 -21.18 -22.76
N TRP A 766 -6.30 -21.07 -22.54
CA TRP A 766 -7.01 -21.58 -21.35
C TRP A 766 -7.37 -23.06 -21.42
N ARG A 767 -7.20 -23.73 -22.58
CA ARG A 767 -7.57 -25.16 -22.74
C ARG A 767 -6.74 -26.14 -21.89
N SER A 768 -5.67 -25.67 -21.24
CA SER A 768 -4.81 -26.49 -20.37
C SER A 768 -4.82 -26.08 -18.90
N TRP A 769 -5.71 -25.18 -18.48
CA TRP A 769 -5.85 -24.83 -17.06
C TRP A 769 -6.77 -25.76 -16.31
#